data_AF-A0A418PW76-F1
#
_entry.id   AF-A0A418PW76-F1
#
_cell.length_a   1.000
_cell.length_b   1.000
_cell.length_c   1.000
_cell.angle_alpha   90.00
_cell.angle_beta   90.00
_cell.angle_gamma   90.00
#
_symmetry.space_group_name_H-M   'P 1'
#
loop_
_entity.id
_entity.type
_entity.pdbx_description
1 polymer ?
#
loop_
_entity_poly.entity_id
_entity_poly.type
_entity_poly.pdbx_seq_one_letter_code
_entity_poly.pdbx_strand_id
1 'polypeptide(L)'
;MKEVKKNSALLILLLSFSMAINFSALAQFAFNLPTRANDRVYSIDAIAVTVGGKLALCSSTEKGSIILDVTGGVPPYKFRWNTNETTQNRTNLYAGTYTVKITDAVGAEHTERIIIQPPYPLILNPLEKRDASCGADGYAKITIKTAHSSREPYRINWSNGLKDVWEANNLTPGTYTVIVADKFNCDVTVSFEIKSGVGGINLNESLENPSCGSPNSGRILLNVSGGQAPYTFKWSNGSTSKDLAGVNAGTYQVLVTDTKGCTYQASYILAAPGAVQLDSKVSQPTCQGSTNGEIEVIAKGGKAPFTYLWSNGQTSSKLSGLPAGNYTVKVTDASGCISEQQFSLQNQSNLTLQVLETRPVSCSGEADGGISLGISGAKGNYQITWSDGVKGLLQRKDLKAGTYILTATDESGCSASKTVTVEETTKIQARIETALDVDCAVGKVTGVAWVSIQGGKEPYTITWNTGSTNTREINFTNSGTLKVTVKDALGCSVETEAKVDFPNQNTQGSRLDFQYRKLSITSEPEVMVEEEILFESEISPEFIAWEWEFGDGNKSTEKDPVHVFGKSGVYEVKLTGFDLYGCSTVEKNTVQVNTPTELVVIPNAFSPNGDGLNDTFIPKLRAISSFHMEVFNTWGEKLYTTTSLESKGWDGTYRGQLVPAGNFLYKISYTTMEGQIVNRTGGITLIR
;
A
#
# COMPACT_ATOMS: atom_id res chain seq x y z
N MET A 1 -38.91 20.33 -52.81
CA MET A 1 -38.77 20.84 -54.19
C MET A 1 -39.34 19.74 -55.10
N LYS A 2 -40.41 19.87 -55.91
CA LYS A 2 -40.79 20.91 -56.93
C LYS A 2 -39.69 21.10 -57.99
N GLU A 3 -39.88 21.06 -59.32
CA GLU A 3 -40.97 20.60 -60.24
C GLU A 3 -40.33 19.58 -61.25
N VAL A 4 -40.97 18.70 -62.04
CA VAL A 4 -42.23 18.67 -62.84
C VAL A 4 -42.17 19.50 -64.16
N LYS A 5 -42.66 18.92 -65.29
CA LYS A 5 -42.68 19.39 -66.72
C LYS A 5 -41.49 18.91 -67.60
N LYS A 6 -41.62 18.71 -68.93
CA LYS A 6 -42.76 18.37 -69.84
C LYS A 6 -42.25 17.98 -71.26
N ASN A 7 -43.12 17.32 -72.05
CA ASN A 7 -43.28 17.34 -73.53
C ASN A 7 -42.08 17.15 -74.51
N SER A 8 -42.08 15.99 -75.19
CA SER A 8 -42.35 15.78 -76.63
C SER A 8 -41.85 16.72 -77.76
N ALA A 9 -41.28 16.08 -78.81
CA ALA A 9 -41.63 16.15 -80.26
C ALA A 9 -40.62 16.72 -81.30
N LEU A 10 -40.79 16.22 -82.55
CA LEU A 10 -40.11 16.49 -83.85
C LEU A 10 -38.64 15.96 -83.98
N LEU A 11 -38.18 15.19 -84.98
CA LEU A 11 -38.48 14.89 -86.43
C LEU A 11 -37.54 15.66 -87.40
N ILE A 12 -37.43 15.20 -88.68
CA ILE A 12 -36.79 15.87 -89.86
C ILE A 12 -35.24 15.75 -89.89
N LEU A 13 -34.47 15.56 -90.98
CA LEU A 13 -34.59 15.39 -92.47
C LEU A 13 -33.33 14.58 -92.96
N LEU A 14 -33.00 14.14 -94.19
CA LEU A 14 -33.54 13.98 -95.57
C LEU A 14 -32.61 12.95 -96.30
N LEU A 15 -33.07 12.14 -97.28
CA LEU A 15 -32.50 12.06 -98.66
C LEU A 15 -33.14 10.98 -99.56
N SER A 16 -33.12 11.23 -100.87
CA SER A 16 -33.80 10.46 -101.93
C SER A 16 -33.25 10.83 -103.31
N PHE A 17 -33.43 9.95 -104.32
CA PHE A 17 -33.38 10.23 -105.79
C PHE A 17 -34.04 9.01 -106.49
N SER A 18 -35.10 9.16 -107.30
CA SER A 18 -35.14 9.44 -108.76
C SER A 18 -34.66 8.25 -109.63
N MET A 19 -35.26 7.90 -110.79
CA MET A 19 -36.19 8.61 -111.68
C MET A 19 -37.18 7.65 -112.41
N ALA A 20 -38.09 8.17 -113.25
CA ALA A 20 -39.20 7.44 -113.90
C ALA A 20 -38.98 7.16 -115.40
N ILE A 21 -39.94 6.49 -116.07
CA ILE A 21 -40.45 6.78 -117.43
C ILE A 21 -41.81 6.06 -117.66
N ASN A 22 -42.67 6.66 -118.49
CA ASN A 22 -43.99 6.15 -118.92
C ASN A 22 -44.00 5.92 -120.44
N PHE A 23 -44.85 5.02 -120.96
CA PHE A 23 -45.36 5.07 -122.35
C PHE A 23 -46.76 4.45 -122.46
N SER A 24 -47.49 4.76 -123.53
CA SER A 24 -48.91 4.46 -123.71
C SER A 24 -49.33 4.31 -125.19
N ALA A 25 -50.59 3.90 -125.41
CA ALA A 25 -51.43 4.00 -126.64
C ALA A 25 -51.87 2.69 -127.34
N LEU A 26 -53.20 2.44 -127.22
CA LEU A 26 -54.19 2.05 -128.24
C LEU A 26 -53.76 1.47 -129.61
N ALA A 27 -54.41 0.36 -130.03
CA ALA A 27 -55.26 0.30 -131.25
C ALA A 27 -56.02 -1.05 -131.36
N GLN A 28 -57.06 -1.10 -132.21
CA GLN A 28 -57.89 -2.29 -132.51
C GLN A 28 -57.53 -2.87 -133.89
N PHE A 29 -57.91 -4.13 -134.16
CA PHE A 29 -58.65 -4.51 -135.39
C PHE A 29 -59.29 -5.91 -135.22
N ALA A 30 -60.27 -6.24 -136.08
CA ALA A 30 -61.06 -7.47 -136.01
C ALA A 30 -61.23 -8.12 -137.40
N PHE A 31 -61.57 -9.41 -137.42
CA PHE A 31 -62.06 -10.14 -138.61
C PHE A 31 -63.21 -11.08 -138.22
N ASN A 32 -64.08 -11.43 -139.18
CA ASN A 32 -65.45 -11.86 -138.88
C ASN A 32 -66.06 -12.79 -139.97
N LEU A 33 -67.09 -13.57 -139.59
CA LEU A 33 -68.08 -14.28 -140.45
C LEU A 33 -67.61 -15.48 -141.32
N PRO A 34 -68.51 -16.31 -141.93
CA PRO A 34 -69.99 -16.42 -141.76
C PRO A 34 -70.61 -17.85 -141.67
N THR A 35 -71.62 -18.03 -140.79
CA THR A 35 -72.82 -18.93 -140.97
C THR A 35 -72.59 -20.47 -141.10
N ARG A 36 -73.57 -21.39 -141.00
CA ARG A 36 -75.06 -21.36 -141.07
C ARG A 36 -75.66 -22.47 -140.18
N ALA A 37 -76.91 -22.32 -139.72
CA ALA A 37 -77.59 -23.27 -138.81
C ALA A 37 -78.41 -24.39 -139.50
N ASN A 38 -78.69 -25.48 -138.78
CA ASN A 38 -80.02 -26.13 -138.70
C ASN A 38 -80.17 -27.18 -137.57
N ASP A 39 -81.41 -27.27 -137.06
CA ASP A 39 -82.09 -28.31 -136.23
C ASP A 39 -81.35 -29.26 -135.24
N ARG A 40 -81.88 -29.28 -134.00
CA ARG A 40 -82.08 -30.42 -133.06
C ARG A 40 -80.89 -31.34 -132.71
N VAL A 41 -80.47 -31.27 -131.45
CA VAL A 41 -81.01 -32.07 -130.32
C VAL A 41 -80.74 -31.31 -129.01
N TYR A 42 -81.59 -31.45 -127.98
CA TYR A 42 -81.25 -30.99 -126.62
C TYR A 42 -80.19 -31.92 -126.03
N SER A 43 -78.92 -31.53 -126.13
CA SER A 43 -77.87 -32.11 -125.28
C SER A 43 -77.96 -31.43 -123.92
N ILE A 44 -78.33 -32.20 -122.89
CA ILE A 44 -78.26 -31.74 -121.50
C ILE A 44 -76.79 -31.86 -121.09
N ASP A 45 -76.14 -30.75 -120.74
CA ASP A 45 -74.78 -30.77 -120.20
C ASP A 45 -74.74 -31.60 -118.92
N ALA A 46 -73.75 -32.48 -118.78
CA ALA A 46 -73.58 -33.30 -117.58
C ALA A 46 -73.28 -32.43 -116.35
N ILE A 47 -73.76 -32.88 -115.18
CA ILE A 47 -73.49 -32.22 -113.90
C ILE A 47 -71.99 -32.32 -113.60
N ALA A 48 -71.34 -31.17 -113.37
CA ALA A 48 -69.95 -31.02 -112.99
C ALA A 48 -69.82 -30.37 -111.61
N VAL A 49 -68.82 -30.81 -110.83
CA VAL A 49 -68.64 -30.41 -109.43
C VAL A 49 -67.22 -29.93 -109.17
N THR A 50 -67.08 -28.78 -108.52
CA THR A 50 -65.83 -28.33 -107.91
C THR A 50 -65.92 -28.46 -106.40
N VAL A 51 -64.87 -28.97 -105.76
CA VAL A 51 -64.84 -29.29 -104.33
C VAL A 51 -63.85 -28.39 -103.59
N GLY A 52 -64.33 -27.71 -102.55
CA GLY A 52 -63.53 -26.91 -101.62
C GLY A 52 -63.91 -27.14 -100.17
N GLY A 53 -63.48 -26.24 -99.28
CA GLY A 53 -63.65 -26.36 -97.83
C GLY A 53 -62.41 -26.91 -97.11
N LYS A 54 -62.52 -27.23 -95.82
CA LYS A 54 -61.42 -27.79 -95.02
C LYS A 54 -61.36 -29.32 -95.21
N LEU A 55 -60.60 -29.74 -96.23
CA LEU A 55 -60.42 -31.15 -96.60
C LEU A 55 -59.20 -31.82 -95.95
N ALA A 56 -58.22 -31.04 -95.48
CA ALA A 56 -57.11 -31.51 -94.66
C ALA A 56 -57.35 -31.14 -93.18
N LEU A 57 -56.95 -32.03 -92.27
CA LEU A 57 -56.99 -31.82 -90.82
C LEU A 57 -55.57 -31.76 -90.25
N CYS A 58 -55.40 -31.00 -89.18
CA CYS A 58 -54.12 -30.88 -88.45
C CYS A 58 -54.11 -31.72 -87.16
N SER A 59 -55.28 -32.09 -86.63
CA SER A 59 -55.41 -33.00 -85.47
C SER A 59 -56.53 -34.04 -85.66
N SER A 60 -56.55 -35.07 -84.82
CA SER A 60 -57.62 -36.09 -84.80
C SER A 60 -58.93 -35.60 -84.17
N THR A 61 -58.90 -34.48 -83.45
CA THR A 61 -60.08 -33.81 -82.88
C THR A 61 -60.67 -32.74 -83.79
N GLU A 62 -59.92 -32.33 -84.83
CA GLU A 62 -60.32 -31.28 -85.75
C GLU A 62 -61.45 -31.72 -86.69
N LYS A 63 -62.18 -30.73 -87.20
CA LYS A 63 -63.37 -30.90 -88.02
C LYS A 63 -63.23 -30.23 -89.38
N GLY A 64 -63.50 -31.01 -90.42
CA GLY A 64 -63.46 -30.57 -91.80
C GLY A 64 -64.80 -30.01 -92.30
N SER A 65 -64.75 -29.46 -93.50
CA SER A 65 -65.92 -28.98 -94.24
C SER A 65 -65.77 -29.27 -95.73
N ILE A 66 -66.89 -29.52 -96.39
CA ILE A 66 -66.97 -29.70 -97.83
C ILE A 66 -67.90 -28.62 -98.36
N ILE A 67 -67.38 -27.81 -99.27
CA ILE A 67 -68.13 -26.81 -100.03
C ILE A 67 -68.16 -27.34 -101.46
N LEU A 68 -69.36 -27.47 -102.03
CA LEU A 68 -69.56 -27.90 -103.40
C LEU A 68 -70.03 -26.73 -104.24
N ASP A 69 -69.36 -26.49 -105.36
CA ASP A 69 -69.87 -25.66 -106.45
C ASP A 69 -70.30 -26.58 -107.59
N VAL A 70 -71.52 -26.38 -108.12
CA VAL A 70 -72.19 -27.34 -109.01
C VAL A 70 -72.73 -26.62 -110.25
N THR A 71 -72.32 -27.11 -111.41
CA THR A 71 -72.61 -26.52 -112.73
C THR A 71 -73.03 -27.62 -113.71
N GLY A 72 -73.71 -27.28 -114.80
CA GLY A 72 -74.31 -28.27 -115.72
C GLY A 72 -75.55 -28.96 -115.14
N GLY A 73 -76.30 -29.66 -115.98
CA GLY A 73 -77.63 -30.21 -115.65
C GLY A 73 -78.73 -29.14 -115.56
N VAL A 74 -79.93 -29.57 -115.18
CA VAL A 74 -81.12 -28.71 -115.04
C VAL A 74 -81.43 -28.47 -113.55
N PRO A 75 -81.19 -27.27 -112.98
CA PRO A 75 -81.55 -26.98 -111.59
C PRO A 75 -83.07 -26.94 -111.37
N PRO A 76 -83.57 -27.14 -110.13
CA PRO A 76 -82.83 -27.30 -108.88
C PRO A 76 -82.28 -28.72 -108.66
N TYR A 77 -81.04 -28.80 -108.15
CA TYR A 77 -80.38 -30.05 -107.78
C TYR A 77 -80.85 -30.56 -106.41
N LYS A 78 -80.92 -31.88 -106.26
CA LYS A 78 -81.15 -32.60 -105.01
C LYS A 78 -79.87 -33.32 -104.61
N PHE A 79 -79.40 -33.08 -103.39
CA PHE A 79 -78.22 -33.71 -102.84
C PHE A 79 -78.61 -34.89 -101.95
N ARG A 80 -77.85 -35.98 -102.01
CA ARG A 80 -77.95 -37.11 -101.08
C ARG A 80 -76.57 -37.65 -100.74
N TRP A 81 -76.11 -37.36 -99.54
CA TRP A 81 -74.84 -37.86 -99.00
C TRP A 81 -74.94 -39.32 -98.56
N ASN A 82 -73.80 -40.02 -98.55
CA ASN A 82 -73.64 -41.34 -97.93
C ASN A 82 -73.96 -41.33 -96.43
N THR A 83 -74.00 -40.16 -95.78
CA THR A 83 -74.50 -39.98 -94.40
C THR A 83 -76.01 -39.68 -94.33
N ASN A 84 -76.79 -39.98 -95.37
CA ASN A 84 -78.23 -39.70 -95.52
C ASN A 84 -78.65 -38.22 -95.45
N GLU A 85 -77.71 -37.28 -95.55
CA GLU A 85 -77.99 -35.84 -95.48
C GLU A 85 -78.22 -35.22 -96.87
N THR A 86 -78.84 -34.05 -96.92
CA THR A 86 -79.41 -33.47 -98.16
C THR A 86 -78.98 -32.03 -98.46
N THR A 87 -78.05 -31.46 -97.68
CA THR A 87 -77.49 -30.12 -97.93
C THR A 87 -76.41 -30.15 -99.02
N GLN A 88 -76.26 -29.09 -99.79
CA GLN A 88 -75.16 -28.94 -100.77
C GLN A 88 -73.79 -28.91 -100.08
N ASN A 89 -73.65 -28.06 -99.07
CA ASN A 89 -72.43 -27.93 -98.28
C ASN A 89 -72.52 -28.71 -96.97
N ARG A 90 -71.37 -29.11 -96.42
CA ARG A 90 -71.24 -29.89 -95.18
C ARG A 90 -70.16 -29.28 -94.28
N THR A 91 -70.38 -29.31 -92.97
CA THR A 91 -69.42 -28.84 -91.95
C THR A 91 -69.40 -29.83 -90.78
N ASN A 92 -68.49 -29.63 -89.81
CA ASN A 92 -68.34 -30.49 -88.62
C ASN A 92 -68.02 -31.97 -88.93
N LEU A 93 -67.41 -32.23 -90.09
CA LEU A 93 -67.09 -33.59 -90.55
C LEU A 93 -65.79 -34.11 -89.92
N TYR A 94 -65.68 -35.42 -89.73
CA TYR A 94 -64.43 -36.08 -89.30
C TYR A 94 -63.58 -36.45 -90.53
N ALA A 95 -62.38 -36.99 -90.32
CA ALA A 95 -61.64 -37.67 -91.38
C ALA A 95 -62.47 -38.85 -91.95
N GLY A 96 -62.54 -38.99 -93.27
CA GLY A 96 -63.34 -40.02 -93.92
C GLY A 96 -63.61 -39.77 -95.41
N THR A 97 -64.19 -40.77 -96.09
CA THR A 97 -64.74 -40.62 -97.44
C THR A 97 -66.20 -40.20 -97.35
N TYR A 98 -66.52 -39.06 -97.96
CA TYR A 98 -67.88 -38.55 -98.10
C TYR A 98 -68.26 -38.56 -99.58
N THR A 99 -69.30 -39.32 -99.89
CA THR A 99 -69.81 -39.45 -101.27
C THR A 99 -71.16 -38.76 -101.34
N VAL A 100 -71.35 -37.88 -102.34
CA VAL A 100 -72.62 -37.23 -102.60
C VAL A 100 -73.17 -37.67 -103.94
N LYS A 101 -74.45 -38.06 -103.96
CA LYS A 101 -75.22 -38.20 -105.19
C LYS A 101 -75.96 -36.89 -105.45
N ILE A 102 -75.86 -36.36 -106.65
CA ILE A 102 -76.49 -35.11 -107.07
C ILE A 102 -77.43 -35.45 -108.21
N THR A 103 -78.73 -35.27 -108.00
CA THR A 103 -79.79 -35.52 -108.99
C THR A 103 -80.37 -34.18 -109.44
N ASP A 104 -80.45 -33.93 -110.75
CA ASP A 104 -81.04 -32.69 -111.28
C ASP A 104 -82.59 -32.75 -111.36
N ALA A 105 -83.21 -31.69 -111.89
CA ALA A 105 -84.66 -31.57 -111.98
C ALA A 105 -85.33 -32.50 -113.02
N VAL A 106 -84.57 -32.98 -114.02
CA VAL A 106 -85.05 -33.91 -115.05
C VAL A 106 -84.64 -35.37 -114.79
N GLY A 107 -83.81 -35.61 -113.77
CA GLY A 107 -83.44 -36.93 -113.27
C GLY A 107 -82.05 -37.40 -113.68
N ALA A 108 -81.19 -36.54 -114.24
CA ALA A 108 -79.78 -36.86 -114.46
C ALA A 108 -79.04 -36.92 -113.12
N GLU A 109 -78.05 -37.82 -112.99
CA GLU A 109 -77.37 -38.08 -111.73
C GLU A 109 -75.84 -38.10 -111.87
N HIS A 110 -75.15 -37.32 -111.03
CA HIS A 110 -73.70 -37.41 -110.82
C HIS A 110 -73.40 -37.92 -109.41
N THR A 111 -72.21 -38.50 -109.21
CA THR A 111 -71.76 -38.98 -107.89
C THR A 111 -70.33 -38.55 -107.65
N GLU A 112 -70.13 -37.66 -106.68
CA GLU A 112 -68.82 -37.10 -106.35
C GLU A 112 -68.24 -37.73 -105.07
N ARG A 113 -66.93 -38.03 -105.06
CA ARG A 113 -66.25 -38.71 -103.95
C ARG A 113 -65.18 -37.83 -103.32
N ILE A 114 -65.55 -37.17 -102.23
CA ILE A 114 -64.68 -36.30 -101.45
C ILE A 114 -64.00 -37.10 -100.35
N ILE A 115 -62.73 -36.80 -100.07
CA ILE A 115 -61.98 -37.38 -98.94
C ILE A 115 -61.54 -36.23 -98.02
N ILE A 116 -61.97 -36.28 -96.76
CA ILE A 116 -61.37 -35.48 -95.70
C ILE A 116 -60.25 -36.32 -95.09
N GLN A 117 -59.02 -35.83 -95.17
CA GLN A 117 -57.83 -36.59 -94.81
C GLN A 117 -57.60 -36.58 -93.29
N PRO A 118 -57.07 -37.67 -92.71
CA PRO A 118 -56.64 -37.71 -91.32
C PRO A 118 -55.49 -36.73 -91.07
N PRO A 119 -55.19 -36.39 -89.80
CA PRO A 119 -54.09 -35.48 -89.47
C PRO A 119 -52.76 -35.91 -90.08
N TYR A 120 -52.12 -34.98 -90.79
CA TYR A 120 -50.74 -35.12 -91.25
C TYR A 120 -49.78 -34.61 -90.16
N PRO A 121 -49.02 -35.48 -89.47
CA PRO A 121 -48.10 -35.03 -88.43
C PRO A 121 -46.85 -34.38 -89.06
N LEU A 122 -46.71 -33.06 -88.89
CA LEU A 122 -45.46 -32.34 -89.14
C LEU A 122 -44.44 -32.69 -88.05
N ILE A 123 -43.67 -33.75 -88.27
CA ILE A 123 -42.62 -34.19 -87.33
C ILE A 123 -41.34 -33.41 -87.62
N LEU A 124 -40.93 -32.59 -86.65
CA LEU A 124 -39.59 -32.02 -86.62
C LEU A 124 -38.59 -33.11 -86.19
N ASN A 125 -37.55 -33.30 -86.99
CA ASN A 125 -36.44 -34.21 -86.68
C ASN A 125 -35.47 -33.50 -85.70
N PRO A 126 -34.44 -34.18 -85.13
CA PRO A 126 -33.65 -33.59 -84.05
C PRO A 126 -32.95 -32.30 -84.48
N LEU A 127 -33.04 -31.30 -83.61
CA LEU A 127 -32.38 -30.01 -83.70
C LEU A 127 -30.85 -30.18 -83.69
N GLU A 128 -30.19 -29.76 -84.76
CA GLU A 128 -28.74 -29.50 -84.71
C GLU A 128 -28.54 -28.13 -84.04
N LYS A 129 -27.78 -28.06 -82.94
CA LYS A 129 -27.45 -26.78 -82.29
C LYS A 129 -26.02 -26.74 -81.74
N ARG A 130 -25.51 -25.52 -81.54
CA ARG A 130 -24.27 -25.21 -80.82
C ARG A 130 -24.55 -24.06 -79.86
N ASP A 131 -24.22 -24.27 -78.59
CA ASP A 131 -24.32 -23.25 -77.54
C ASP A 131 -23.30 -22.12 -77.79
N ALA A 132 -23.62 -20.89 -77.37
CA ALA A 132 -22.87 -19.66 -77.67
C ALA A 132 -21.87 -19.37 -76.54
N SER A 133 -20.60 -19.09 -76.81
CA SER A 133 -19.53 -19.06 -75.79
C SER A 133 -19.79 -18.03 -74.66
N CYS A 134 -19.46 -16.76 -74.91
CA CYS A 134 -19.76 -15.61 -74.04
C CYS A 134 -20.45 -14.47 -74.84
N GLY A 135 -20.97 -14.75 -76.04
CA GLY A 135 -21.44 -13.71 -76.97
C GLY A 135 -22.51 -14.19 -77.96
N ALA A 136 -22.55 -13.58 -79.13
CA ALA A 136 -23.50 -13.89 -80.20
C ALA A 136 -22.87 -14.85 -81.24
N ASP A 137 -22.49 -16.05 -80.81
CA ASP A 137 -21.80 -17.08 -81.62
C ASP A 137 -22.52 -18.44 -81.65
N GLY A 138 -23.73 -18.54 -81.07
CA GLY A 138 -24.55 -19.74 -81.08
C GLY A 138 -25.17 -20.05 -82.44
N TYR A 139 -25.62 -21.29 -82.62
CA TYR A 139 -26.19 -21.80 -83.87
C TYR A 139 -27.34 -22.77 -83.62
N ALA A 140 -28.33 -22.75 -84.49
CA ALA A 140 -29.41 -23.73 -84.52
C ALA A 140 -29.87 -24.01 -85.95
N LYS A 141 -30.25 -25.26 -86.21
CA LYS A 141 -30.75 -25.76 -87.50
C LYS A 141 -31.91 -26.71 -87.31
N ILE A 142 -32.99 -26.40 -88.03
CA ILE A 142 -34.27 -27.09 -88.00
C ILE A 142 -34.35 -28.04 -89.19
N THR A 143 -34.91 -29.24 -88.99
CA THR A 143 -35.22 -30.17 -90.08
C THR A 143 -36.60 -30.79 -89.89
N ILE A 144 -37.35 -30.97 -90.98
CA ILE A 144 -38.63 -31.69 -91.01
C ILE A 144 -38.38 -33.12 -91.53
N LYS A 145 -39.09 -34.10 -90.96
CA LYS A 145 -39.21 -35.46 -91.47
C LYS A 145 -40.67 -35.74 -91.85
N THR A 146 -41.00 -35.55 -93.12
CA THR A 146 -42.31 -35.86 -93.70
C THR A 146 -42.47 -37.35 -94.01
N ALA A 147 -43.72 -37.82 -94.04
CA ALA A 147 -44.09 -39.15 -94.54
C ALA A 147 -44.09 -39.25 -96.09
N HIS A 148 -43.90 -38.12 -96.79
CA HIS A 148 -43.85 -38.02 -98.25
C HIS A 148 -42.57 -37.29 -98.68
N SER A 149 -41.97 -37.71 -99.79
CA SER A 149 -40.65 -37.26 -100.28
C SER A 149 -40.70 -36.00 -101.16
N SER A 150 -41.80 -35.25 -101.14
CA SER A 150 -42.01 -34.05 -101.96
C SER A 150 -41.51 -32.77 -101.30
N ARG A 151 -40.87 -31.90 -102.10
CA ARG A 151 -40.51 -30.52 -101.71
C ARG A 151 -41.75 -29.63 -101.66
N GLU A 152 -42.49 -29.66 -100.57
CA GLU A 152 -43.60 -28.73 -100.33
C GLU A 152 -43.07 -27.39 -99.76
N PRO A 153 -43.73 -26.24 -100.04
CA PRO A 153 -43.32 -24.96 -99.47
C PRO A 153 -43.79 -24.86 -98.01
N TYR A 154 -42.83 -24.80 -97.09
CA TYR A 154 -43.05 -24.47 -95.68
C TYR A 154 -42.80 -22.99 -95.42
N ARG A 155 -43.52 -22.42 -94.45
CA ARG A 155 -43.22 -21.10 -93.87
C ARG A 155 -42.60 -21.30 -92.49
N ILE A 156 -41.51 -20.61 -92.21
CA ILE A 156 -40.75 -20.73 -90.95
C ILE A 156 -40.72 -19.36 -90.27
N ASN A 157 -41.12 -19.28 -89.00
CA ASN A 157 -40.98 -18.07 -88.18
C ASN A 157 -40.23 -18.39 -86.89
N TRP A 158 -39.14 -17.67 -86.63
CA TRP A 158 -38.35 -17.75 -85.40
C TRP A 158 -38.75 -16.65 -84.42
N SER A 159 -38.63 -16.91 -83.12
CA SER A 159 -38.94 -15.93 -82.06
C SER A 159 -38.07 -14.66 -82.10
N ASN A 160 -36.89 -14.72 -82.71
CA ASN A 160 -35.99 -13.59 -82.92
C ASN A 160 -36.29 -12.80 -84.22
N GLY A 161 -37.39 -13.11 -84.92
CA GLY A 161 -37.85 -12.41 -86.11
C GLY A 161 -37.28 -12.92 -87.44
N LEU A 162 -36.40 -13.93 -87.44
CA LEU A 162 -35.97 -14.60 -88.67
C LEU A 162 -37.14 -15.34 -89.34
N LYS A 163 -37.18 -15.33 -90.67
CA LYS A 163 -38.25 -15.95 -91.47
C LYS A 163 -37.70 -16.77 -92.63
N ASP A 164 -38.39 -17.88 -92.91
CA ASP A 164 -38.19 -18.78 -94.04
C ASP A 164 -36.74 -19.30 -94.21
N VAL A 165 -35.99 -19.33 -93.10
CA VAL A 165 -34.65 -19.91 -92.98
C VAL A 165 -34.66 -21.14 -92.08
N TRP A 166 -34.00 -22.20 -92.53
CA TRP A 166 -33.83 -23.45 -91.80
C TRP A 166 -32.69 -23.41 -90.78
N GLU A 167 -31.77 -22.45 -90.91
CA GLU A 167 -30.57 -22.30 -90.08
C GLU A 167 -30.45 -20.87 -89.58
N ALA A 168 -30.06 -20.70 -88.31
CA ALA A 168 -29.77 -19.41 -87.72
C ALA A 168 -28.38 -19.43 -87.06
N ASN A 169 -27.57 -18.42 -87.38
CA ASN A 169 -26.24 -18.19 -86.82
C ASN A 169 -26.27 -16.97 -85.90
N ASN A 170 -25.20 -16.80 -85.12
CA ASN A 170 -24.99 -15.68 -84.20
C ASN A 170 -26.10 -15.53 -83.14
N LEU A 171 -26.65 -16.66 -82.68
CA LEU A 171 -27.63 -16.68 -81.60
C LEU A 171 -26.92 -16.36 -80.28
N THR A 172 -27.49 -15.43 -79.50
CA THR A 172 -27.09 -15.20 -78.10
C THR A 172 -27.65 -16.29 -77.18
N PRO A 173 -27.09 -16.48 -75.97
CA PRO A 173 -27.71 -17.32 -74.96
C PRO A 173 -29.18 -16.92 -74.70
N GLY A 174 -30.08 -17.90 -74.62
CA GLY A 174 -31.51 -17.71 -74.45
C GLY A 174 -32.38 -18.77 -75.12
N THR A 175 -33.69 -18.68 -74.89
CA THR A 175 -34.69 -19.60 -75.44
C THR A 175 -35.25 -19.10 -76.76
N TYR A 176 -35.21 -19.94 -77.79
CA TYR A 176 -35.76 -19.69 -79.10
C TYR A 176 -36.93 -20.64 -79.37
N THR A 177 -38.01 -20.09 -79.94
CA THR A 177 -39.08 -20.91 -80.52
C THR A 177 -39.07 -20.77 -82.04
N VAL A 178 -39.38 -21.85 -82.73
CA VAL A 178 -39.54 -21.86 -84.20
C VAL A 178 -40.85 -22.53 -84.53
N ILE A 179 -41.70 -21.79 -85.26
CA ILE A 179 -42.97 -22.26 -85.79
C ILE A 179 -42.75 -22.60 -87.27
N VAL A 180 -43.10 -23.82 -87.68
CA VAL A 180 -43.07 -24.23 -89.09
C VAL A 180 -44.46 -24.65 -89.52
N ALA A 181 -44.97 -24.02 -90.58
CA ALA A 181 -46.31 -24.25 -91.11
C ALA A 181 -46.29 -24.72 -92.56
N ASP A 182 -47.17 -25.65 -92.92
CA ASP A 182 -47.34 -26.13 -94.29
C ASP A 182 -48.25 -25.22 -95.15
N LYS A 183 -48.56 -25.65 -96.37
CA LYS A 183 -49.44 -24.97 -97.33
C LYS A 183 -50.93 -24.97 -96.94
N PHE A 184 -51.35 -25.84 -96.03
CA PHE A 184 -52.72 -25.94 -95.52
C PHE A 184 -52.92 -25.16 -94.19
N ASN A 185 -51.87 -24.47 -93.72
CA ASN A 185 -51.78 -23.81 -92.42
C ASN A 185 -51.85 -24.78 -91.22
N CYS A 186 -51.47 -26.05 -91.39
CA CYS A 186 -51.11 -26.87 -90.24
C CYS A 186 -49.70 -26.48 -89.78
N ASP A 187 -49.50 -26.24 -88.49
CA ASP A 187 -48.22 -25.80 -87.94
C ASP A 187 -47.70 -26.67 -86.78
N VAL A 188 -46.40 -26.60 -86.56
CA VAL A 188 -45.69 -27.24 -85.44
C VAL A 188 -44.70 -26.25 -84.84
N THR A 189 -44.67 -26.16 -83.51
CA THR A 189 -43.72 -25.32 -82.78
C THR A 189 -42.70 -26.18 -82.04
N VAL A 190 -41.42 -25.86 -82.19
CA VAL A 190 -40.34 -26.34 -81.32
C VAL A 190 -39.82 -25.20 -80.45
N SER A 191 -39.40 -25.53 -79.23
CA SER A 191 -38.72 -24.63 -78.29
C SER A 191 -37.39 -25.24 -77.87
N PHE A 192 -36.33 -24.44 -77.84
CA PHE A 192 -35.00 -24.88 -77.40
C PHE A 192 -34.19 -23.73 -76.82
N GLU A 193 -33.18 -24.07 -76.02
CA GLU A 193 -32.25 -23.13 -75.41
C GLU A 193 -30.90 -23.17 -76.12
N ILE A 194 -30.34 -22.01 -76.45
CA ILE A 194 -28.91 -21.79 -76.67
C ILE A 194 -28.31 -21.42 -75.31
N LYS A 195 -27.40 -22.21 -74.79
CA LYS A 195 -26.73 -21.95 -73.50
C LYS A 195 -25.51 -21.05 -73.69
N SER A 196 -24.95 -20.55 -72.58
CA SER A 196 -23.57 -20.08 -72.58
C SER A 196 -22.61 -21.28 -72.62
N GLY A 197 -21.63 -21.25 -73.51
CA GLY A 197 -20.63 -22.28 -73.75
C GLY A 197 -19.36 -22.03 -72.93
N VAL A 198 -18.86 -23.09 -72.29
CA VAL A 198 -17.99 -23.09 -71.10
C VAL A 198 -18.59 -22.35 -69.89
N GLY A 199 -18.46 -22.96 -68.72
CA GLY A 199 -18.83 -22.31 -67.46
C GLY A 199 -17.97 -21.06 -67.26
N GLY A 200 -18.61 -19.97 -66.81
CA GLY A 200 -17.92 -18.71 -66.51
C GLY A 200 -16.79 -18.88 -65.49
N ILE A 201 -15.96 -17.85 -65.36
CA ILE A 201 -14.87 -17.84 -64.38
C ILE A 201 -15.47 -17.98 -62.98
N ASN A 202 -15.19 -19.10 -62.32
CA ASN A 202 -15.52 -19.37 -60.93
C ASN A 202 -14.24 -19.16 -60.09
N LEU A 203 -14.38 -18.38 -59.02
CA LEU A 203 -13.34 -18.18 -58.01
C LEU A 203 -13.73 -18.94 -56.74
N ASN A 204 -12.84 -19.80 -56.26
CA ASN A 204 -12.90 -20.35 -54.91
C ASN A 204 -11.81 -19.67 -54.08
N GLU A 205 -12.18 -18.89 -53.07
CA GLU A 205 -11.25 -18.18 -52.21
C GLU A 205 -10.79 -18.97 -50.97
N SER A 206 -9.67 -18.53 -50.41
CA SER A 206 -9.33 -18.74 -49.00
C SER A 206 -8.92 -17.40 -48.39
N LEU A 207 -9.52 -17.06 -47.25
CA LEU A 207 -9.36 -15.75 -46.59
C LEU A 207 -8.65 -15.93 -45.26
N GLU A 208 -7.54 -15.21 -45.07
CA GLU A 208 -6.84 -15.11 -43.79
C GLU A 208 -6.96 -13.65 -43.30
N ASN A 209 -7.70 -13.44 -42.22
CA ASN A 209 -7.88 -12.11 -41.64
C ASN A 209 -6.58 -11.63 -40.93
N PRO A 210 -6.27 -10.33 -40.96
CA PRO A 210 -5.13 -9.77 -40.24
C PRO A 210 -5.28 -9.88 -38.72
N SER A 211 -4.15 -9.92 -38.02
CA SER A 211 -4.09 -9.97 -36.55
C SER A 211 -3.77 -8.60 -35.94
N CYS A 212 -4.04 -8.39 -34.66
CA CYS A 212 -3.65 -7.13 -33.99
C CYS A 212 -2.12 -7.00 -33.88
N GLY A 213 -1.41 -8.12 -33.68
CA GLY A 213 0.06 -8.14 -33.65
C GLY A 213 0.72 -7.83 -35.00
N SER A 214 0.00 -8.05 -36.11
CA SER A 214 0.44 -7.79 -37.48
C SER A 214 -0.73 -7.30 -38.34
N PRO A 215 -1.12 -6.02 -38.29
CA PRO A 215 -2.32 -5.51 -38.98
C PRO A 215 -2.28 -5.66 -40.51
N ASN A 216 -1.08 -5.76 -41.10
CA ASN A 216 -0.87 -6.05 -42.52
C ASN A 216 -0.83 -7.56 -42.85
N SER A 217 -1.17 -8.49 -41.93
CA SER A 217 -1.03 -9.94 -42.20
C SER A 217 -2.17 -10.56 -43.01
N GLY A 218 -3.10 -9.75 -43.52
CA GLY A 218 -4.25 -10.23 -44.27
C GLY A 218 -3.86 -10.84 -45.62
N ARG A 219 -4.54 -11.94 -46.00
CA ARG A 219 -4.32 -12.65 -47.28
C ARG A 219 -5.64 -13.11 -47.91
N ILE A 220 -5.70 -13.05 -49.24
CA ILE A 220 -6.78 -13.56 -50.08
C ILE A 220 -6.13 -14.45 -51.15
N LEU A 221 -6.41 -15.74 -51.10
CA LEU A 221 -5.87 -16.73 -52.05
C LEU A 221 -6.98 -17.14 -53.00
N LEU A 222 -6.76 -17.08 -54.31
CA LEU A 222 -7.79 -17.37 -55.33
C LEU A 222 -7.44 -18.61 -56.15
N ASN A 223 -8.37 -19.57 -56.19
CA ASN A 223 -8.35 -20.69 -57.13
C ASN A 223 -9.35 -20.44 -58.25
N VAL A 224 -8.84 -20.27 -59.47
CA VAL A 224 -9.63 -19.90 -60.67
C VAL A 224 -9.95 -21.13 -61.50
N SER A 225 -11.22 -21.30 -61.90
CA SER A 225 -11.69 -22.40 -62.74
C SER A 225 -12.79 -21.92 -63.70
N GLY A 226 -12.95 -22.57 -64.86
CA GLY A 226 -13.81 -22.04 -65.94
C GLY A 226 -13.17 -20.86 -66.69
N GLY A 227 -13.78 -20.47 -67.82
CA GLY A 227 -13.15 -19.57 -68.81
C GLY A 227 -11.92 -20.16 -69.50
N GLN A 228 -11.18 -19.33 -70.25
CA GLN A 228 -9.96 -19.72 -70.98
C GLN A 228 -8.70 -19.00 -70.49
N ALA A 229 -7.89 -19.70 -69.69
CA ALA A 229 -6.57 -19.27 -69.23
C ALA A 229 -5.60 -18.89 -70.38
N PRO A 230 -4.58 -18.03 -70.13
CA PRO A 230 -4.29 -17.31 -68.89
C PRO A 230 -5.35 -16.28 -68.48
N TYR A 231 -5.40 -15.97 -67.19
CA TYR A 231 -6.29 -14.95 -66.61
C TYR A 231 -5.48 -13.71 -66.24
N THR A 232 -6.12 -12.54 -66.33
CA THR A 232 -5.60 -11.26 -65.83
C THR A 232 -6.43 -10.82 -64.63
N PHE A 233 -5.79 -10.19 -63.65
CA PHE A 233 -6.40 -9.77 -62.39
C PHE A 233 -6.23 -8.27 -62.21
N LYS A 234 -7.26 -7.61 -61.66
CA LYS A 234 -7.21 -6.20 -61.26
C LYS A 234 -7.94 -6.01 -59.93
N TRP A 235 -7.19 -5.72 -58.88
CA TRP A 235 -7.71 -5.46 -57.54
C TRP A 235 -8.06 -3.99 -57.31
N SER A 236 -8.99 -3.73 -56.39
CA SER A 236 -9.38 -2.36 -55.97
C SER A 236 -8.23 -1.55 -55.34
N ASN A 237 -7.19 -2.22 -54.81
CA ASN A 237 -5.98 -1.57 -54.30
C ASN A 237 -4.87 -1.40 -55.37
N GLY A 238 -5.15 -1.70 -56.64
CA GLY A 238 -4.19 -1.59 -57.75
C GLY A 238 -3.30 -2.80 -57.99
N SER A 239 -3.38 -3.86 -57.16
CA SER A 239 -2.64 -5.12 -57.41
C SER A 239 -3.12 -5.82 -58.69
N THR A 240 -2.21 -6.52 -59.36
CA THR A 240 -2.46 -7.35 -60.56
C THR A 240 -2.12 -8.83 -60.35
N SER A 241 -1.75 -9.23 -59.12
CA SER A 241 -1.46 -10.63 -58.75
C SER A 241 -2.75 -11.45 -58.61
N LYS A 242 -2.67 -12.77 -58.85
CA LYS A 242 -3.76 -13.73 -58.55
C LYS A 242 -4.18 -13.66 -57.08
N ASP A 243 -3.18 -13.73 -56.21
CA ASP A 243 -3.36 -13.72 -54.76
C ASP A 243 -3.00 -12.36 -54.19
N LEU A 244 -3.67 -11.96 -53.12
CA LEU A 244 -3.39 -10.73 -52.37
C LEU A 244 -2.82 -11.10 -51.00
N ALA A 245 -1.76 -10.44 -50.58
CA ALA A 245 -1.10 -10.68 -49.29
C ALA A 245 -0.43 -9.39 -48.80
N GLY A 246 -0.20 -9.29 -47.49
CA GLY A 246 0.42 -8.10 -46.90
C GLY A 246 -0.58 -6.93 -46.72
N VAL A 247 -1.88 -7.23 -46.59
CA VAL A 247 -2.95 -6.23 -46.60
C VAL A 247 -3.68 -6.10 -45.25
N ASN A 248 -4.30 -4.93 -45.04
CA ASN A 248 -5.11 -4.62 -43.86
C ASN A 248 -6.54 -5.18 -43.99
N ALA A 249 -7.31 -5.08 -42.91
CA ALA A 249 -8.74 -5.33 -42.92
C ALA A 249 -9.47 -4.33 -43.86
N GLY A 250 -10.49 -4.79 -44.57
CA GLY A 250 -11.20 -3.99 -45.56
C GLY A 250 -11.80 -4.82 -46.70
N THR A 251 -12.45 -4.13 -47.63
CA THR A 251 -13.13 -4.72 -48.79
C THR A 251 -12.25 -4.66 -50.03
N TYR A 252 -11.90 -5.82 -50.57
CA TYR A 252 -11.06 -5.98 -51.75
C TYR A 252 -11.89 -6.56 -52.89
N GLN A 253 -12.12 -5.75 -53.93
CA GLN A 253 -12.76 -6.21 -55.15
C GLN A 253 -11.70 -6.67 -56.15
N VAL A 254 -11.97 -7.76 -56.85
CA VAL A 254 -11.14 -8.24 -57.97
C VAL A 254 -11.99 -8.33 -59.22
N LEU A 255 -11.47 -7.83 -60.33
CA LEU A 255 -11.95 -8.15 -61.68
C LEU A 255 -10.96 -9.16 -62.28
N VAL A 256 -11.49 -10.29 -62.75
CA VAL A 256 -10.74 -11.34 -63.43
C VAL A 256 -11.24 -11.46 -64.87
N THR A 257 -10.31 -11.43 -65.83
CA THR A 257 -10.63 -11.48 -67.27
C THR A 257 -9.80 -12.56 -67.95
N ASP A 258 -10.45 -13.41 -68.75
CA ASP A 258 -9.80 -14.49 -69.51
C ASP A 258 -9.35 -14.07 -70.93
N THR A 259 -8.71 -14.98 -71.66
CA THR A 259 -8.23 -14.70 -73.05
C THR A 259 -9.35 -14.55 -74.10
N LYS A 260 -10.61 -14.81 -73.75
CA LYS A 260 -11.78 -14.59 -74.62
C LYS A 260 -12.54 -13.32 -74.29
N GLY A 261 -12.10 -12.58 -73.26
CA GLY A 261 -12.76 -11.37 -72.79
C GLY A 261 -13.98 -11.65 -71.91
N CYS A 262 -14.19 -12.89 -71.47
CA CYS A 262 -15.19 -13.21 -70.46
C CYS A 262 -14.66 -12.68 -69.12
N THR A 263 -15.48 -11.92 -68.39
CA THR A 263 -15.11 -11.24 -67.14
C THR A 263 -15.91 -11.72 -65.95
N TYR A 264 -15.28 -11.78 -64.78
CA TYR A 264 -15.95 -12.05 -63.50
C TYR A 264 -15.43 -11.09 -62.42
N GLN A 265 -16.35 -10.54 -61.63
CA GLN A 265 -16.02 -9.62 -60.53
C GLN A 265 -16.47 -10.20 -59.20
N ALA A 266 -15.56 -10.26 -58.24
CA ALA A 266 -15.83 -10.68 -56.87
C ALA A 266 -15.44 -9.59 -55.86
N SER A 267 -16.00 -9.66 -54.65
CA SER A 267 -15.73 -8.73 -53.56
C SER A 267 -15.53 -9.51 -52.27
N TYR A 268 -14.31 -9.48 -51.74
CA TYR A 268 -13.93 -10.16 -50.51
C TYR A 268 -13.79 -9.16 -49.37
N ILE A 269 -14.10 -9.57 -48.15
CA ILE A 269 -13.97 -8.74 -46.94
C ILE A 269 -13.01 -9.43 -45.99
N LEU A 270 -11.87 -8.79 -45.73
CA LEU A 270 -11.00 -9.18 -44.62
C LEU A 270 -11.50 -8.44 -43.37
N ALA A 271 -11.95 -9.21 -42.38
CA ALA A 271 -12.48 -8.65 -41.13
C ALA A 271 -11.35 -8.04 -40.29
N ALA A 272 -11.67 -6.96 -39.57
CA ALA A 272 -10.79 -6.46 -38.52
C ALA A 272 -10.69 -7.50 -37.39
N PRO A 273 -9.52 -7.65 -36.73
CA PRO A 273 -9.39 -8.55 -35.60
C PRO A 273 -10.33 -8.12 -34.47
N GLY A 274 -11.03 -9.10 -33.87
CA GLY A 274 -12.03 -8.84 -32.84
C GLY A 274 -11.39 -8.30 -31.55
N ALA A 275 -11.93 -7.22 -31.01
CA ALA A 275 -11.46 -6.64 -29.76
C ALA A 275 -11.64 -7.60 -28.57
N VAL A 276 -10.71 -7.53 -27.61
CA VAL A 276 -10.80 -8.24 -26.32
C VAL A 276 -11.58 -7.37 -25.33
N GLN A 277 -12.76 -7.85 -24.94
CA GLN A 277 -13.60 -7.27 -23.90
C GLN A 277 -13.31 -7.95 -22.56
N LEU A 278 -13.29 -7.18 -21.48
CA LEU A 278 -13.01 -7.68 -20.13
C LEU A 278 -14.22 -7.43 -19.23
N ASP A 279 -14.86 -8.50 -18.79
CA ASP A 279 -15.76 -8.47 -17.64
C ASP A 279 -14.96 -8.76 -16.36
N SER A 280 -15.42 -8.26 -15.21
CA SER A 280 -14.70 -8.41 -13.94
C SER A 280 -15.63 -8.59 -12.74
N LYS A 281 -15.23 -9.44 -11.79
CA LYS A 281 -15.78 -9.49 -10.43
C LYS A 281 -14.68 -9.07 -9.44
N VAL A 282 -15.00 -8.18 -8.50
CA VAL A 282 -14.07 -7.69 -7.49
C VAL A 282 -14.63 -7.99 -6.09
N SER A 283 -13.84 -8.68 -5.28
CA SER A 283 -14.07 -8.79 -3.84
C SER A 283 -13.15 -7.81 -3.12
N GLN A 284 -13.73 -6.88 -2.37
CA GLN A 284 -12.98 -5.88 -1.63
C GLN A 284 -12.42 -6.48 -0.32
N PRO A 285 -11.16 -6.19 0.08
CA PRO A 285 -10.61 -6.62 1.36
C PRO A 285 -11.51 -6.17 2.52
N THR A 286 -11.80 -7.06 3.47
CA THR A 286 -12.81 -6.76 4.50
C THR A 286 -12.34 -5.68 5.49
N CYS A 287 -11.09 -5.78 5.95
CA CYS A 287 -10.55 -4.96 7.04
C CYS A 287 -9.23 -4.30 6.63
N GLN A 288 -8.89 -3.17 7.26
CA GLN A 288 -7.57 -2.56 7.13
C GLN A 288 -6.45 -3.54 7.48
N GLY A 289 -5.52 -3.74 6.53
CA GLY A 289 -4.44 -4.73 6.65
C GLY A 289 -4.82 -6.16 6.25
N SER A 290 -6.09 -6.44 5.93
CA SER A 290 -6.51 -7.74 5.39
C SER A 290 -6.00 -7.94 3.96
N THR A 291 -5.67 -9.18 3.64
CA THR A 291 -5.28 -9.64 2.29
C THR A 291 -6.36 -10.51 1.63
N ASN A 292 -7.61 -10.45 2.09
CA ASN A 292 -8.69 -11.29 1.55
C ASN A 292 -9.44 -10.69 0.34
N GLY A 293 -8.88 -9.68 -0.32
CA GLY A 293 -9.39 -9.18 -1.59
C GLY A 293 -9.14 -10.14 -2.75
N GLU A 294 -10.01 -10.11 -3.76
CA GLU A 294 -9.91 -10.91 -4.98
C GLU A 294 -10.34 -10.11 -6.21
N ILE A 295 -9.75 -10.42 -7.37
CA ILE A 295 -10.22 -9.92 -8.67
C ILE A 295 -10.27 -11.09 -9.64
N GLU A 296 -11.44 -11.37 -10.21
CA GLU A 296 -11.63 -12.34 -11.30
C GLU A 296 -11.92 -11.57 -12.60
N VAL A 297 -11.15 -11.83 -13.65
CA VAL A 297 -11.31 -11.22 -14.98
C VAL A 297 -11.71 -12.28 -15.99
N ILE A 298 -12.73 -11.98 -16.78
CA ILE A 298 -13.33 -12.89 -17.77
C ILE A 298 -13.20 -12.23 -19.14
N ALA A 299 -12.24 -12.70 -19.93
CA ALA A 299 -12.03 -12.25 -21.30
C ALA A 299 -13.12 -12.78 -22.25
N LYS A 300 -13.62 -11.90 -23.11
CA LYS A 300 -14.62 -12.16 -24.17
C LYS A 300 -14.20 -11.47 -25.46
N GLY A 301 -14.74 -11.90 -26.61
CA GLY A 301 -14.23 -11.45 -27.91
C GLY A 301 -12.84 -12.02 -28.20
N GLY A 302 -12.10 -11.40 -29.12
CA GLY A 302 -10.79 -11.88 -29.56
C GLY A 302 -10.75 -13.35 -30.02
N LYS A 303 -9.58 -13.97 -29.92
CA LYS A 303 -9.26 -15.34 -30.28
C LYS A 303 -8.51 -16.03 -29.13
N ALA A 304 -9.13 -17.06 -28.54
CA ALA A 304 -8.50 -17.86 -27.50
C ALA A 304 -7.27 -18.66 -28.01
N PRO A 305 -6.32 -19.05 -27.14
CA PRO A 305 -6.24 -18.75 -25.71
C PRO A 305 -5.93 -17.28 -25.39
N PHE A 306 -6.20 -16.88 -24.14
CA PHE A 306 -5.84 -15.57 -23.60
C PHE A 306 -4.71 -15.72 -22.58
N THR A 307 -3.74 -14.80 -22.61
CA THR A 307 -2.70 -14.65 -21.59
C THR A 307 -2.96 -13.40 -20.75
N TYR A 308 -2.83 -13.51 -19.44
CA TYR A 308 -2.98 -12.41 -18.49
C TYR A 308 -1.59 -12.01 -17.97
N LEU A 309 -1.37 -10.71 -17.75
CA LEU A 309 -0.21 -10.18 -17.04
C LEU A 309 -0.69 -9.07 -16.11
N TRP A 310 -0.57 -9.30 -14.81
CA TRP A 310 -0.93 -8.33 -13.77
C TRP A 310 0.25 -7.44 -13.37
N SER A 311 -0.04 -6.27 -12.81
CA SER A 311 0.96 -5.31 -12.29
C SER A 311 1.86 -5.87 -11.17
N ASN A 312 1.48 -7.01 -10.57
CA ASN A 312 2.28 -7.77 -9.60
C ASN A 312 3.00 -9.00 -10.21
N GLY A 313 3.04 -9.11 -11.54
CA GLY A 313 3.72 -10.19 -12.28
C GLY A 313 2.94 -11.51 -12.37
N GLN A 314 1.74 -11.61 -11.77
CA GLN A 314 0.90 -12.81 -11.86
C GLN A 314 0.26 -12.96 -13.25
N THR A 315 -0.10 -14.19 -13.64
CA THR A 315 -0.60 -14.53 -14.98
C THR A 315 -1.91 -15.31 -15.03
N SER A 316 -2.62 -15.43 -13.90
CA SER A 316 -3.93 -16.06 -13.79
C SER A 316 -5.07 -15.10 -14.17
N SER A 317 -6.22 -15.64 -14.59
CA SER A 317 -7.45 -14.86 -14.79
C SER A 317 -8.07 -14.37 -13.47
N LYS A 318 -7.81 -15.08 -12.37
CA LYS A 318 -8.18 -14.70 -11.01
C LYS A 318 -6.96 -14.42 -10.14
N LEU A 319 -6.96 -13.26 -9.49
CA LEU A 319 -6.13 -12.96 -8.32
C LEU A 319 -6.93 -13.16 -7.04
N SER A 320 -6.24 -13.63 -6.00
CA SER A 320 -6.69 -13.67 -4.61
C SER A 320 -5.50 -13.33 -3.70
N GLY A 321 -5.73 -13.16 -2.40
CA GLY A 321 -4.66 -12.77 -1.48
C GLY A 321 -4.30 -11.27 -1.54
N LEU A 322 -5.21 -10.43 -2.05
CA LEU A 322 -4.93 -9.02 -2.31
C LEU A 322 -5.26 -8.12 -1.11
N PRO A 323 -4.31 -7.27 -0.64
CA PRO A 323 -4.64 -6.10 0.17
C PRO A 323 -5.21 -4.95 -0.67
N ALA A 324 -5.69 -3.90 0.00
CA ALA A 324 -6.10 -2.66 -0.64
C ALA A 324 -4.92 -2.02 -1.42
N GLY A 325 -5.22 -1.46 -2.60
CA GLY A 325 -4.22 -1.00 -3.56
C GLY A 325 -4.76 -0.99 -5.00
N ASN A 326 -3.94 -0.53 -5.93
CA ASN A 326 -4.26 -0.47 -7.35
C ASN A 326 -3.64 -1.66 -8.10
N TYR A 327 -4.44 -2.35 -8.90
CA TYR A 327 -4.04 -3.50 -9.69
C TYR A 327 -4.44 -3.28 -11.15
N THR A 328 -3.50 -3.45 -12.07
CA THR A 328 -3.78 -3.39 -13.51
C THR A 328 -3.57 -4.76 -14.12
N VAL A 329 -4.51 -5.21 -14.96
CA VAL A 329 -4.34 -6.39 -15.81
C VAL A 329 -4.12 -5.95 -17.25
N LYS A 330 -3.20 -6.64 -17.93
CA LYS A 330 -3.04 -6.65 -19.38
C LYS A 330 -3.43 -8.04 -19.88
N VAL A 331 -4.45 -8.11 -20.71
CA VAL A 331 -4.92 -9.36 -21.34
C VAL A 331 -4.58 -9.32 -22.81
N THR A 332 -3.93 -10.37 -23.31
CA THR A 332 -3.56 -10.51 -24.73
C THR A 332 -4.15 -11.80 -25.29
N ASP A 333 -4.74 -11.75 -26.47
CA ASP A 333 -5.30 -12.92 -27.17
C ASP A 333 -4.28 -13.60 -28.11
N ALA A 334 -4.66 -14.73 -28.71
CA ALA A 334 -3.85 -15.46 -29.69
C ALA A 334 -3.75 -14.78 -31.08
N SER A 335 -4.27 -13.57 -31.23
CA SER A 335 -4.08 -12.67 -32.38
C SER A 335 -3.19 -11.46 -32.02
N GLY A 336 -2.66 -11.39 -30.79
CA GLY A 336 -1.89 -10.25 -30.28
C GLY A 336 -2.75 -9.03 -29.93
N CYS A 337 -4.07 -9.18 -29.80
CA CYS A 337 -4.98 -8.12 -29.42
C CYS A 337 -4.91 -7.91 -27.91
N ILE A 338 -4.59 -6.68 -27.49
CA ILE A 338 -4.36 -6.30 -26.10
C ILE A 338 -5.57 -5.51 -25.58
N SER A 339 -5.97 -5.80 -24.34
CA SER A 339 -6.92 -5.00 -23.56
C SER A 339 -6.38 -4.84 -22.13
N GLU A 340 -6.51 -3.64 -21.56
CA GLU A 340 -5.98 -3.29 -20.25
C GLU A 340 -7.07 -2.72 -19.36
N GLN A 341 -7.12 -3.14 -18.10
CA GLN A 341 -8.11 -2.69 -17.12
C GLN A 341 -7.45 -2.48 -15.75
N GLN A 342 -7.78 -1.37 -15.11
CA GLN A 342 -7.33 -1.02 -13.76
C GLN A 342 -8.45 -1.22 -12.74
N PHE A 343 -8.07 -1.74 -11.58
CA PHE A 343 -8.92 -1.96 -10.40
C PHE A 343 -8.33 -1.23 -9.20
N SER A 344 -9.20 -0.65 -8.37
CA SER A 344 -8.84 -0.07 -7.07
C SER A 344 -9.51 -0.88 -5.98
N LEU A 345 -8.71 -1.54 -5.13
CA LEU A 345 -9.18 -2.23 -3.94
C LEU A 345 -9.06 -1.30 -2.73
N GLN A 346 -10.12 -1.25 -1.92
CA GLN A 346 -10.21 -0.45 -0.70
C GLN A 346 -10.78 -1.33 0.41
N ASN A 347 -10.30 -1.15 1.65
CA ASN A 347 -10.82 -1.93 2.77
C ASN A 347 -12.29 -1.55 3.01
N GLN A 348 -13.16 -2.54 3.20
CA GLN A 348 -14.57 -2.28 3.50
C GLN A 348 -14.76 -1.62 4.88
N SER A 349 -13.85 -1.86 5.82
CA SER A 349 -13.74 -1.19 7.11
C SER A 349 -12.33 -0.67 7.35
N ASN A 350 -12.23 0.56 7.85
CA ASN A 350 -11.00 1.17 8.37
C ASN A 350 -11.20 1.52 9.86
N LEU A 351 -11.74 0.57 10.62
CA LEU A 351 -12.03 0.70 12.04
C LEU A 351 -10.78 1.19 12.82
N THR A 352 -10.92 2.33 13.48
CA THR A 352 -9.87 2.99 14.27
C THR A 352 -10.39 3.49 15.61
N LEU A 353 -9.49 3.52 16.60
CA LEU A 353 -9.75 4.01 17.96
C LEU A 353 -8.78 5.14 18.33
N GLN A 354 -9.33 6.26 18.79
CA GLN A 354 -8.60 7.48 19.17
C GLN A 354 -8.85 7.80 20.64
N VAL A 355 -7.82 8.24 21.37
CA VAL A 355 -7.98 8.84 22.70
C VAL A 355 -8.44 10.29 22.53
N LEU A 356 -9.54 10.64 23.18
CA LEU A 356 -10.08 12.01 23.22
C LEU A 356 -9.70 12.71 24.52
N GLU A 357 -9.77 12.00 25.65
CA GLU A 357 -9.48 12.52 26.99
C GLU A 357 -9.03 11.39 27.93
N THR A 358 -8.14 11.71 28.86
CA THR A 358 -7.76 10.85 29.99
C THR A 358 -7.67 11.69 31.25
N ARG A 359 -8.37 11.27 32.31
CA ARG A 359 -8.31 11.88 33.65
C ARG A 359 -7.54 10.94 34.59
N PRO A 360 -6.43 11.37 35.21
CA PRO A 360 -5.74 10.58 36.24
C PRO A 360 -6.63 10.43 37.48
N VAL A 361 -6.28 9.51 38.38
CA VAL A 361 -6.91 9.40 39.70
C VAL A 361 -6.47 10.59 40.55
N SER A 362 -7.39 11.22 41.29
CA SER A 362 -7.10 12.42 42.10
C SER A 362 -6.22 12.14 43.32
N CYS A 363 -6.32 10.95 43.91
CA CYS A 363 -5.53 10.53 45.08
C CYS A 363 -5.06 9.08 44.96
N SER A 364 -3.94 8.75 45.59
CA SER A 364 -3.41 7.37 45.56
C SER A 364 -4.38 6.36 46.20
N GLY A 365 -4.66 5.27 45.48
CA GLY A 365 -5.61 4.22 45.87
C GLY A 365 -7.10 4.46 45.52
N GLU A 366 -7.48 5.69 45.13
CA GLU A 366 -8.86 6.04 44.78
C GLU A 366 -9.33 5.46 43.43
N ALA A 367 -10.61 5.63 43.15
CA ALA A 367 -11.27 5.17 41.94
C ALA A 367 -12.10 6.29 41.27
N ASP A 368 -11.45 7.39 40.88
CA ASP A 368 -12.08 8.53 40.19
C ASP A 368 -11.41 8.90 38.85
N GLY A 369 -10.46 8.10 38.36
CA GLY A 369 -9.89 8.26 37.02
C GLY A 369 -10.92 8.08 35.90
N GLY A 370 -10.56 8.47 34.67
CA GLY A 370 -11.48 8.40 33.53
C GLY A 370 -10.80 8.33 32.17
N ILE A 371 -11.51 7.78 31.19
CA ILE A 371 -11.06 7.63 29.80
C ILE A 371 -12.22 7.99 28.86
N SER A 372 -11.94 8.77 27.81
CA SER A 372 -12.86 9.05 26.71
C SER A 372 -12.22 8.62 25.39
N LEU A 373 -12.85 7.68 24.69
CA LEU A 373 -12.41 7.19 23.38
C LEU A 373 -13.37 7.57 22.26
N GLY A 374 -12.80 7.89 21.10
CA GLY A 374 -13.49 8.03 19.83
C GLY A 374 -13.28 6.80 18.95
N ILE A 375 -14.28 6.47 18.14
CA ILE A 375 -14.26 5.35 17.19
C ILE A 375 -14.65 5.88 15.80
N SER A 376 -13.93 5.45 14.76
CA SER A 376 -14.19 5.91 13.39
C SER A 376 -13.89 4.80 12.36
N GLY A 377 -14.40 4.95 11.14
CA GLY A 377 -14.13 4.03 10.02
C GLY A 377 -14.73 2.62 10.13
N ALA A 378 -15.50 2.33 11.19
CA ALA A 378 -16.26 1.10 11.36
C ALA A 378 -17.31 0.91 10.24
N LYS A 379 -17.53 -0.33 9.80
CA LYS A 379 -18.58 -0.67 8.83
C LYS A 379 -19.74 -1.41 9.51
N GLY A 380 -20.87 -0.70 9.59
CA GLY A 380 -22.07 -1.16 10.30
C GLY A 380 -22.05 -0.79 11.78
N ASN A 381 -22.83 -1.49 12.59
CA ASN A 381 -22.73 -1.40 14.04
C ASN A 381 -21.40 -2.01 14.54
N TYR A 382 -21.06 -1.74 15.80
CA TYR A 382 -19.88 -2.28 16.45
C TYR A 382 -20.15 -2.68 17.90
N GLN A 383 -19.41 -3.67 18.38
CA GLN A 383 -19.35 -4.06 19.78
C GLN A 383 -18.02 -3.61 20.37
N ILE A 384 -18.04 -3.13 21.61
CA ILE A 384 -16.84 -2.72 22.34
C ILE A 384 -16.75 -3.45 23.69
N THR A 385 -15.57 -3.96 24.01
CA THR A 385 -15.25 -4.69 25.25
C THR A 385 -13.91 -4.19 25.79
N TRP A 386 -13.86 -3.89 27.09
CA TRP A 386 -12.65 -3.51 27.80
C TRP A 386 -11.95 -4.72 28.43
N SER A 387 -10.65 -4.58 28.74
CA SER A 387 -9.81 -5.62 29.36
C SER A 387 -10.29 -6.10 30.74
N ASP A 388 -11.13 -5.33 31.42
CA ASP A 388 -11.80 -5.69 32.69
C ASP A 388 -13.24 -6.22 32.49
N GLY A 389 -13.64 -6.52 31.25
CA GLY A 389 -14.92 -7.13 30.90
C GLY A 389 -16.09 -6.17 30.68
N VAL A 390 -15.92 -4.86 30.95
CA VAL A 390 -16.97 -3.85 30.70
C VAL A 390 -17.26 -3.72 29.20
N LYS A 391 -18.53 -3.55 28.83
CA LYS A 391 -18.97 -3.48 27.41
C LYS A 391 -19.83 -2.25 27.12
N GLY A 392 -19.88 -1.86 25.85
CA GLY A 392 -20.82 -0.83 25.35
C GLY A 392 -20.49 0.63 25.70
N LEU A 393 -19.45 0.90 26.49
CA LEU A 393 -19.07 2.26 26.93
C LEU A 393 -17.77 2.74 26.26
N LEU A 394 -17.85 3.83 25.49
CA LEU A 394 -16.69 4.56 24.94
C LEU A 394 -16.10 5.56 25.95
N GLN A 395 -16.94 6.06 26.86
CA GLN A 395 -16.55 6.93 27.96
C GLN A 395 -16.65 6.15 29.27
N ARG A 396 -15.61 6.25 30.10
CA ARG A 396 -15.53 5.60 31.40
C ARG A 396 -15.07 6.59 32.45
N LYS A 397 -15.64 6.45 33.64
CA LYS A 397 -15.34 7.18 34.86
C LYS A 397 -15.09 6.16 35.97
N ASP A 398 -14.75 6.68 37.14
CA ASP A 398 -14.67 5.93 38.38
C ASP A 398 -13.65 4.77 38.29
N LEU A 399 -12.54 5.04 37.58
CA LEU A 399 -11.46 4.10 37.31
C LEU A 399 -10.34 4.24 38.35
N LYS A 400 -9.69 3.12 38.66
CA LYS A 400 -8.42 3.12 39.40
C LYS A 400 -7.26 3.41 38.44
N ALA A 401 -6.10 3.72 38.99
CA ALA A 401 -4.88 3.83 38.21
C ALA A 401 -4.52 2.45 37.63
N GLY A 402 -4.00 2.43 36.40
CA GLY A 402 -3.66 1.21 35.69
C GLY A 402 -3.92 1.26 34.19
N THR A 403 -3.70 0.13 33.53
CA THR A 403 -3.75 0.00 32.07
C THR A 403 -5.06 -0.65 31.62
N TYR A 404 -5.81 0.07 30.80
CA TYR A 404 -7.08 -0.37 30.22
C TYR A 404 -6.92 -0.53 28.71
N ILE A 405 -7.37 -1.68 28.17
CA ILE A 405 -7.40 -1.92 26.72
C ILE A 405 -8.86 -1.96 26.29
N LEU A 406 -9.28 -1.05 25.40
CA LEU A 406 -10.52 -1.21 24.66
C LEU A 406 -10.25 -2.03 23.40
N THR A 407 -11.07 -3.06 23.16
CA THR A 407 -11.18 -3.73 21.85
C THR A 407 -12.56 -3.41 21.28
N ALA A 408 -12.59 -2.88 20.06
CA ALA A 408 -13.78 -2.70 19.26
C ALA A 408 -13.79 -3.71 18.10
N THR A 409 -14.96 -4.25 17.75
CA THR A 409 -15.17 -5.11 16.58
C THR A 409 -16.46 -4.70 15.87
N ASP A 410 -16.42 -4.52 14.55
CA ASP A 410 -17.60 -4.15 13.74
C ASP A 410 -18.36 -5.36 13.16
N GLU A 411 -19.52 -5.10 12.55
CA GLU A 411 -20.35 -6.10 11.86
C GLU A 411 -19.66 -6.77 10.66
N SER A 412 -18.54 -6.23 10.17
CA SER A 412 -17.70 -6.89 9.15
C SER A 412 -16.65 -7.83 9.76
N GLY A 413 -16.64 -7.99 11.09
CA GLY A 413 -15.66 -8.79 11.83
C GLY A 413 -14.30 -8.12 12.02
N CYS A 414 -14.17 -6.86 11.62
CA CYS A 414 -12.92 -6.12 11.73
C CYS A 414 -12.74 -5.61 13.15
N SER A 415 -11.57 -5.84 13.75
CA SER A 415 -11.28 -5.43 15.12
C SER A 415 -10.11 -4.46 15.20
N ALA A 416 -10.20 -3.53 16.16
CA ALA A 416 -9.14 -2.60 16.53
C ALA A 416 -9.05 -2.53 18.05
N SER A 417 -7.85 -2.38 18.59
CA SER A 417 -7.61 -2.23 20.02
C SER A 417 -6.85 -0.95 20.35
N LYS A 418 -7.11 -0.40 21.54
CA LYS A 418 -6.43 0.78 22.06
C LYS A 418 -6.14 0.62 23.54
N THR A 419 -4.85 0.53 23.85
CA THR A 419 -4.33 0.62 25.23
C THR A 419 -4.32 2.09 25.68
N VAL A 420 -4.76 2.32 26.90
CA VAL A 420 -4.78 3.62 27.59
C VAL A 420 -4.37 3.41 29.04
N THR A 421 -3.55 4.31 29.57
CA THR A 421 -3.15 4.28 30.98
C THR A 421 -3.88 5.38 31.75
N VAL A 422 -4.48 5.03 32.89
CA VAL A 422 -4.93 5.99 33.90
C VAL A 422 -3.78 6.14 34.90
N GLU A 423 -3.22 7.34 34.99
CA GLU A 423 -2.09 7.63 35.88
C GLU A 423 -2.55 7.83 37.34
N GLU A 424 -1.65 7.56 38.28
CA GLU A 424 -1.84 7.81 39.71
C GLU A 424 -1.06 9.07 40.12
N THR A 425 -1.67 9.96 40.90
CA THR A 425 -0.98 11.10 41.50
C THR A 425 0.13 10.68 42.46
N THR A 426 1.24 11.42 42.49
CA THR A 426 2.32 11.23 43.47
C THR A 426 1.78 11.33 44.90
N LYS A 427 1.83 10.23 45.65
CA LYS A 427 1.33 10.15 47.02
C LYS A 427 1.94 11.24 47.91
N ILE A 428 1.09 12.05 48.53
CA ILE A 428 1.51 13.04 49.53
C ILE A 428 2.11 12.35 50.78
N GLN A 429 3.22 12.90 51.25
CA GLN A 429 3.95 12.49 52.44
C GLN A 429 4.27 13.74 53.27
N ALA A 430 4.19 13.60 54.59
CA ALA A 430 4.52 14.64 55.54
C ALA A 430 5.40 14.07 56.66
N ARG A 431 6.41 14.83 57.08
CA ARG A 431 7.29 14.54 58.20
C ARG A 431 7.37 15.77 59.10
N ILE A 432 7.16 15.59 60.40
CA ILE A 432 7.52 16.61 61.40
C ILE A 432 9.00 16.49 61.71
N GLU A 433 9.68 17.63 61.72
CA GLU A 433 11.07 17.81 62.14
C GLU A 433 11.10 18.88 63.23
N THR A 434 12.02 18.76 64.19
CA THR A 434 11.99 19.51 65.45
C THR A 434 13.37 19.93 65.89
N ALA A 435 13.45 21.10 66.52
CA ALA A 435 14.64 21.61 67.21
C ALA A 435 14.28 22.13 68.60
N LEU A 436 15.26 22.13 69.51
CA LEU A 436 15.22 22.91 70.75
C LEU A 436 16.16 24.11 70.60
N ASP A 437 15.69 25.25 71.08
CA ASP A 437 16.42 26.51 71.21
C ASP A 437 16.61 26.78 72.71
N VAL A 438 17.83 27.09 73.12
CA VAL A 438 18.23 27.11 74.55
C VAL A 438 18.97 28.41 74.85
N ASP A 439 18.29 29.34 75.50
CA ASP A 439 18.91 30.54 76.05
C ASP A 439 19.48 30.23 77.44
N CYS A 440 20.76 29.87 77.48
CA CYS A 440 21.49 29.62 78.73
C CYS A 440 21.56 30.86 79.65
N ALA A 441 21.39 32.09 79.15
CA ALA A 441 21.57 33.32 79.93
C ALA A 441 20.32 33.70 80.74
N VAL A 442 19.12 33.38 80.24
CA VAL A 442 17.87 33.46 81.03
C VAL A 442 17.33 32.08 81.47
N GLY A 443 18.09 31.02 81.21
CA GLY A 443 17.72 29.63 81.54
C GLY A 443 16.49 29.12 80.79
N LYS A 444 16.13 29.70 79.65
CA LYS A 444 14.86 29.43 78.96
C LYS A 444 15.07 28.52 77.75
N VAL A 445 14.38 27.38 77.77
CA VAL A 445 14.23 26.52 76.59
C VAL A 445 12.96 26.91 75.83
N THR A 446 12.99 26.82 74.50
CA THR A 446 11.82 26.83 73.60
C THR A 446 12.00 25.79 72.50
N GLY A 447 10.92 25.18 72.04
CA GLY A 447 10.94 24.22 70.93
C GLY A 447 10.36 24.80 69.65
N VAL A 448 10.92 24.45 68.50
CA VAL A 448 10.39 24.77 67.17
C VAL A 448 10.16 23.47 66.41
N ALA A 449 9.02 23.33 65.74
CA ALA A 449 8.69 22.18 64.91
C ALA A 449 8.14 22.62 63.56
N TRP A 450 8.60 21.99 62.48
CA TRP A 450 8.13 22.27 61.11
C TRP A 450 7.73 21.00 60.37
N VAL A 451 6.89 21.16 59.34
CA VAL A 451 6.43 20.06 58.49
C VAL A 451 7.05 20.12 57.09
N SER A 452 7.91 19.14 56.84
CA SER A 452 8.48 18.84 55.52
C SER A 452 7.47 18.00 54.73
N ILE A 453 7.09 18.48 53.54
CA ILE A 453 6.03 17.89 52.68
C ILE A 453 6.63 17.50 51.34
N GLN A 454 6.30 16.31 50.83
CA GLN A 454 6.68 15.83 49.50
C GLN A 454 5.50 15.12 48.82
N GLY A 455 5.37 15.26 47.50
CA GLY A 455 4.23 14.71 46.75
C GLY A 455 2.91 15.44 47.02
N GLY A 456 1.83 15.01 46.37
CA GLY A 456 0.57 15.75 46.30
C GLY A 456 0.66 16.95 45.36
N LYS A 457 -0.44 17.72 45.29
CA LYS A 457 -0.59 18.91 44.45
C LYS A 457 -0.80 20.18 45.28
N GLU A 458 0.05 21.18 45.05
CA GLU A 458 -0.10 22.50 45.69
C GLU A 458 -1.35 23.28 45.23
N PRO A 459 -1.89 24.18 46.07
CA PRO A 459 -1.46 24.50 47.45
C PRO A 459 -1.87 23.45 48.51
N TYR A 460 -1.11 23.38 49.60
CA TYR A 460 -1.45 22.55 50.77
C TYR A 460 -2.21 23.34 51.84
N THR A 461 -3.24 22.73 52.42
CA THR A 461 -3.82 23.10 53.72
C THR A 461 -3.06 22.34 54.82
N ILE A 462 -2.69 23.02 55.91
CA ILE A 462 -1.94 22.43 57.03
C ILE A 462 -2.71 22.68 58.33
N THR A 463 -2.87 21.66 59.17
CA THR A 463 -3.55 21.76 60.48
C THR A 463 -2.73 21.04 61.54
N TRP A 464 -2.30 21.75 62.58
CA TRP A 464 -1.61 21.18 63.74
C TRP A 464 -2.58 20.93 64.89
N ASN A 465 -2.31 19.91 65.72
CA ASN A 465 -3.09 19.65 66.94
C ASN A 465 -2.96 20.75 68.02
N THR A 466 -2.03 21.68 67.88
CA THR A 466 -1.93 22.91 68.67
C THR A 466 -3.01 23.95 68.31
N GLY A 467 -3.76 23.74 67.22
CA GLY A 467 -4.75 24.69 66.68
C GLY A 467 -4.19 25.63 65.60
N SER A 468 -2.87 25.65 65.38
CA SER A 468 -2.25 26.39 64.28
C SER A 468 -2.67 25.82 62.92
N THR A 469 -3.00 26.70 61.97
CA THR A 469 -3.39 26.32 60.60
C THR A 469 -2.59 27.09 59.55
N ASN A 470 -2.47 26.51 58.36
CA ASN A 470 -1.77 27.05 57.17
C ASN A 470 -0.37 27.60 57.44
N THR A 471 0.30 27.01 58.43
CA THR A 471 1.62 27.37 58.94
C THR A 471 2.50 26.12 58.86
N ARG A 472 3.64 26.22 58.17
CA ARG A 472 4.60 25.11 58.06
C ARG A 472 5.40 24.89 59.34
N GLU A 473 5.38 25.85 60.28
CA GLU A 473 6.21 25.89 61.47
C GLU A 473 5.37 26.34 62.68
N ILE A 474 5.65 25.77 63.86
CA ILE A 474 5.01 26.10 65.14
C ILE A 474 6.03 26.06 66.29
N ASN A 475 5.76 26.79 67.35
CA ASN A 475 6.53 26.76 68.59
C ASN A 475 5.86 25.89 69.65
N PHE A 476 6.65 25.22 70.50
CA PHE A 476 6.20 24.43 71.65
C PHE A 476 7.06 24.69 72.89
N THR A 477 6.50 24.42 74.08
CA THR A 477 7.11 24.77 75.38
C THR A 477 6.98 23.67 76.44
N ASN A 478 6.48 22.50 76.05
CA ASN A 478 6.21 21.36 76.94
C ASN A 478 6.44 20.06 76.17
N SER A 479 6.74 18.96 76.88
CA SER A 479 6.78 17.61 76.31
C SER A 479 5.39 17.20 75.83
N GLY A 480 5.30 16.44 74.74
CA GLY A 480 4.03 16.01 74.18
C GLY A 480 4.14 15.27 72.85
N THR A 481 2.99 15.11 72.18
CA THR A 481 2.92 14.59 70.81
C THR A 481 2.37 15.68 69.91
N LEU A 482 3.19 16.17 68.98
CA LEU A 482 2.77 17.04 67.89
C LEU A 482 2.17 16.17 66.79
N LYS A 483 1.01 16.57 66.28
CA LYS A 483 0.37 15.97 65.10
C LYS A 483 0.14 17.05 64.07
N VAL A 484 0.35 16.72 62.80
CA VAL A 484 0.00 17.59 61.68
C VAL A 484 -0.75 16.79 60.63
N THR A 485 -1.92 17.31 60.24
CA THR A 485 -2.68 16.86 59.08
C THR A 485 -2.36 17.80 57.93
N VAL A 486 -1.86 17.25 56.83
CA VAL A 486 -1.59 17.99 55.59
C VAL A 486 -2.56 17.50 54.52
N LYS A 487 -3.26 18.42 53.85
CA LYS A 487 -4.20 18.12 52.78
C LYS A 487 -3.87 18.92 51.52
N ASP A 488 -3.85 18.27 50.37
CA ASP A 488 -3.48 18.89 49.09
C ASP A 488 -4.68 19.50 48.33
N ALA A 489 -4.40 20.11 47.18
CA ALA A 489 -5.40 20.77 46.34
C ALA A 489 -6.35 19.83 45.56
N LEU A 490 -6.04 18.53 45.50
CA LEU A 490 -6.96 17.50 44.99
C LEU A 490 -7.83 16.91 46.12
N GLY A 491 -7.44 17.14 47.37
CA GLY A 491 -8.15 16.76 48.57
C GLY A 491 -7.49 15.61 49.33
N CYS A 492 -6.33 15.13 48.89
CA CYS A 492 -5.62 14.00 49.48
C CYS A 492 -4.99 14.43 50.81
N SER A 493 -5.24 13.70 51.88
CA SER A 493 -4.74 14.03 53.22
C SER A 493 -3.81 12.97 53.81
N VAL A 494 -2.74 13.41 54.45
CA VAL A 494 -1.85 12.61 55.29
C VAL A 494 -1.81 13.19 56.69
N GLU A 495 -1.86 12.34 57.72
CA GLU A 495 -1.53 12.71 59.09
C GLU A 495 -0.17 12.11 59.45
N THR A 496 0.64 12.84 60.21
CA THR A 496 1.91 12.38 60.76
C THR A 496 2.07 12.94 62.18
N GLU A 497 2.82 12.22 63.02
CA GLU A 497 3.02 12.59 64.42
C GLU A 497 4.48 12.46 64.85
N ALA A 498 4.90 13.32 65.77
CA ALA A 498 6.20 13.28 66.41
C ALA A 498 6.07 13.52 67.91
N LYS A 499 6.80 12.76 68.70
CA LYS A 499 6.96 13.02 70.14
C LYS A 499 8.07 14.04 70.33
N VAL A 500 7.83 15.00 71.20
CA VAL A 500 8.82 15.98 71.65
C VAL A 500 8.97 15.85 73.15
N ASP A 501 10.20 15.66 73.61
CA ASP A 501 10.55 15.64 75.02
C ASP A 501 11.27 16.94 75.36
N PHE A 502 10.78 17.62 76.39
CA PHE A 502 11.25 18.92 76.85
C PHE A 502 11.94 18.74 78.21
N PRO A 503 13.13 19.31 78.43
CA PRO A 503 13.90 19.05 79.65
C PRO A 503 13.29 19.72 80.88
N ASN A 504 13.30 19.01 82.01
CA ASN A 504 12.84 19.56 83.29
C ASN A 504 13.87 20.57 83.84
N GLN A 505 13.43 21.79 84.13
CA GLN A 505 14.29 22.95 84.45
C GLN A 505 14.94 22.94 85.86
N ASN A 506 15.12 21.78 86.49
CA ASN A 506 15.70 21.67 87.84
C ASN A 506 17.22 21.51 87.81
N THR A 507 17.93 22.54 87.33
CA THR A 507 19.41 22.65 87.36
C THR A 507 19.91 23.74 88.31
N GLN A 508 19.14 24.11 89.34
CA GLN A 508 19.66 24.85 90.48
C GLN A 508 20.35 23.89 91.47
N GLY A 509 21.68 23.88 91.46
CA GLY A 509 22.48 23.09 92.40
C GLY A 509 23.76 22.45 91.85
N SER A 510 24.09 22.69 90.58
CA SER A 510 25.27 22.13 89.93
C SER A 510 26.57 22.53 90.63
N ARG A 511 27.34 21.54 91.09
CA ARG A 511 28.65 21.74 91.71
C ARG A 511 29.74 21.47 90.68
N LEU A 512 30.55 22.49 90.45
CA LEU A 512 31.79 22.43 89.70
C LEU A 512 32.83 23.08 90.61
N ASP A 513 33.79 22.29 91.09
CA ASP A 513 34.73 22.69 92.15
C ASP A 513 36.02 21.88 91.99
N PHE A 514 37.17 22.40 92.44
CA PHE A 514 38.44 21.67 92.38
C PHE A 514 39.49 22.13 93.38
N GLN A 515 40.36 21.19 93.75
CA GLN A 515 41.53 21.40 94.60
C GLN A 515 42.79 20.88 93.91
N TYR A 516 43.97 21.15 94.48
CA TYR A 516 45.24 20.68 93.93
C TYR A 516 46.22 20.29 95.03
N ARG A 517 47.12 19.34 94.73
CA ARG A 517 48.18 18.89 95.65
C ARG A 517 49.41 18.37 94.91
N LYS A 518 50.56 18.45 95.56
CA LYS A 518 51.82 17.90 95.04
C LYS A 518 51.79 16.38 95.04
N LEU A 519 52.43 15.75 94.04
CA LEU A 519 52.72 14.31 94.04
C LEU A 519 54.05 13.99 94.74
N SER A 520 54.97 14.96 94.84
CA SER A 520 56.23 14.87 95.57
C SER A 520 56.02 14.94 97.09
N ILE A 521 56.62 14.00 97.83
CA ILE A 521 56.72 14.07 99.30
C ILE A 521 58.04 14.79 99.65
N THR A 522 58.03 16.12 99.54
CA THR A 522 59.12 17.01 99.95
C THR A 522 58.87 17.60 101.35
N SER A 523 59.92 18.05 102.04
CA SER A 523 59.80 18.70 103.36
C SER A 523 59.27 20.12 103.28
N GLU A 524 59.26 20.68 102.08
CA GLU A 524 58.89 22.04 101.74
C GLU A 524 57.39 22.10 101.38
N PRO A 525 56.57 22.91 102.07
CA PRO A 525 55.12 22.97 101.82
C PRO A 525 54.77 23.76 100.55
N GLU A 526 55.70 24.55 100.02
CA GLU A 526 55.55 25.36 98.81
C GLU A 526 55.67 24.49 97.56
N VAL A 527 55.02 24.89 96.46
CA VAL A 527 55.17 24.26 95.15
C VAL A 527 56.40 24.85 94.45
N MET A 528 57.28 23.98 93.95
CA MET A 528 58.51 24.38 93.26
C MET A 528 58.39 24.24 91.73
N VAL A 529 59.24 24.95 90.99
CA VAL A 529 59.37 24.75 89.53
C VAL A 529 59.73 23.29 89.24
N GLU A 530 59.14 22.72 88.18
CA GLU A 530 59.29 21.30 87.79
C GLU A 530 58.74 20.25 88.80
N GLU A 531 57.92 20.63 89.79
CA GLU A 531 57.14 19.65 90.58
C GLU A 531 55.82 19.25 89.88
N GLU A 532 55.45 17.97 89.98
CA GLU A 532 54.17 17.43 89.52
C GLU A 532 53.03 17.73 90.52
N ILE A 533 51.95 18.33 90.00
CA ILE A 533 50.77 18.73 90.76
C ILE A 533 49.56 18.00 90.18
N LEU A 534 48.84 17.25 91.02
CA LEU A 534 47.54 16.69 90.66
C LEU A 534 46.44 17.70 91.00
N PHE A 535 45.54 17.92 90.04
CA PHE A 535 44.30 18.67 90.22
C PHE A 535 43.15 17.67 90.37
N GLU A 536 42.36 17.80 91.44
CA GLU A 536 41.31 16.85 91.81
C GLU A 536 39.95 17.56 91.76
N SER A 537 39.01 17.03 90.97
CA SER A 537 37.77 17.71 90.57
C SER A 537 36.50 17.11 91.17
N GLU A 538 35.63 18.00 91.65
CA GLU A 538 34.26 17.71 92.07
C GLU A 538 33.29 18.25 91.02
N ILE A 539 33.01 17.41 90.00
CA ILE A 539 32.12 17.69 88.88
C ILE A 539 30.80 16.92 89.07
N SER A 540 29.67 17.64 89.14
CA SER A 540 28.33 17.03 89.21
C SER A 540 27.90 16.31 87.90
N PRO A 541 27.01 15.29 87.97
CA PRO A 541 26.74 14.37 86.85
C PRO A 541 26.09 14.97 85.59
N GLU A 542 25.52 16.16 85.67
CA GLU A 542 24.89 16.88 84.55
C GLU A 542 25.90 17.54 83.59
N PHE A 543 27.15 17.75 84.04
CA PHE A 543 28.25 18.15 83.16
C PHE A 543 28.78 16.92 82.40
N ILE A 544 28.62 16.91 81.08
CA ILE A 544 29.00 15.78 80.21
C ILE A 544 30.41 15.93 79.60
N ALA A 545 31.00 17.12 79.69
CA ALA A 545 32.35 17.43 79.23
C ALA A 545 32.95 18.56 80.08
N TRP A 546 34.28 18.66 80.07
CA TRP A 546 35.00 19.71 80.79
C TRP A 546 36.35 20.05 80.12
N GLU A 547 36.85 21.25 80.39
CA GLU A 547 38.14 21.75 79.92
C GLU A 547 38.87 22.49 81.05
N TRP A 548 40.16 22.20 81.21
CA TRP A 548 41.09 22.88 82.10
C TRP A 548 41.91 23.92 81.35
N GLU A 549 42.14 25.09 81.97
CA GLU A 549 43.18 26.04 81.57
C GLU A 549 44.13 26.27 82.75
N PHE A 550 45.43 25.98 82.63
CA PHE A 550 46.37 26.08 83.76
C PHE A 550 47.00 27.49 83.93
N GLY A 551 46.61 28.46 83.11
CA GLY A 551 47.09 29.84 83.19
C GLY A 551 48.52 30.09 82.67
N ASP A 552 49.30 29.04 82.40
CA ASP A 552 50.63 29.10 81.78
C ASP A 552 50.61 28.99 80.24
N GLY A 553 49.44 28.67 79.67
CA GLY A 553 49.22 28.41 78.25
C GLY A 553 48.82 26.95 77.95
N ASN A 554 48.97 26.03 78.91
CA ASN A 554 48.58 24.63 78.77
C ASN A 554 47.10 24.40 79.15
N LYS A 555 46.54 23.30 78.63
CA LYS A 555 45.16 22.85 78.84
C LYS A 555 45.09 21.33 79.02
N SER A 556 44.00 20.85 79.59
CA SER A 556 43.65 19.41 79.62
C SER A 556 42.15 19.19 79.50
N THR A 557 41.74 18.00 79.08
CA THR A 557 40.34 17.50 79.14
C THR A 557 40.25 16.21 79.96
N GLU A 558 41.32 15.80 80.63
CA GLU A 558 41.28 14.72 81.62
C GLU A 558 40.44 15.18 82.83
N LYS A 559 39.86 14.24 83.57
CA LYS A 559 39.05 14.61 84.74
C LYS A 559 39.92 15.27 85.82
N ASP A 560 40.93 14.53 86.26
CA ASP A 560 41.79 14.89 87.40
C ASP A 560 43.25 14.93 86.92
N PRO A 561 43.66 15.98 86.19
CA PRO A 561 44.92 16.01 85.45
C PRO A 561 46.14 16.25 86.36
N VAL A 562 47.29 15.73 85.92
CA VAL A 562 48.59 16.12 86.46
C VAL A 562 49.21 17.18 85.57
N HIS A 563 49.71 18.27 86.16
CA HIS A 563 50.40 19.35 85.44
C HIS A 563 51.71 19.75 86.12
N VAL A 564 52.63 20.32 85.35
CA VAL A 564 53.98 20.75 85.78
C VAL A 564 54.23 22.19 85.32
N PHE A 565 54.52 23.09 86.25
CA PHE A 565 54.86 24.47 85.94
C PHE A 565 56.38 24.64 85.78
N GLY A 566 56.83 24.80 84.53
CA GLY A 566 58.24 25.03 84.18
C GLY A 566 58.78 26.44 84.43
N LYS A 567 58.02 27.30 85.14
CA LYS A 567 58.46 28.62 85.62
C LYS A 567 57.82 28.94 86.98
N SER A 568 58.51 29.76 87.77
CA SER A 568 57.95 30.36 88.98
C SER A 568 56.96 31.49 88.65
N GLY A 569 55.83 31.55 89.35
CA GLY A 569 54.79 32.54 89.10
C GLY A 569 53.50 32.30 89.89
N VAL A 570 52.51 33.17 89.68
CA VAL A 570 51.11 32.96 90.09
C VAL A 570 50.33 32.55 88.85
N TYR A 571 49.58 31.45 88.94
CA TYR A 571 48.79 30.90 87.85
C TYR A 571 47.31 30.85 88.24
N GLU A 572 46.43 31.47 87.44
CA GLU A 572 44.98 31.29 87.53
C GLU A 572 44.61 30.01 86.76
N VAL A 573 44.29 28.95 87.50
CA VAL A 573 43.78 27.71 86.94
C VAL A 573 42.26 27.79 86.87
N LYS A 574 41.67 27.32 85.77
CA LYS A 574 40.23 27.29 85.53
C LYS A 574 39.78 25.88 85.21
N LEU A 575 38.61 25.51 85.70
CA LEU A 575 37.85 24.33 85.28
C LEU A 575 36.54 24.81 84.67
N THR A 576 36.30 24.49 83.40
CA THR A 576 35.05 24.78 82.68
C THR A 576 34.28 23.49 82.49
N GLY A 577 33.04 23.40 82.98
CA GLY A 577 32.14 22.26 82.77
C GLY A 577 31.02 22.62 81.79
N PHE A 578 30.65 21.69 80.92
CA PHE A 578 29.60 21.85 79.89
C PHE A 578 28.48 20.82 80.10
N ASP A 579 27.23 21.27 80.12
CA ASP A 579 26.06 20.40 80.26
C ASP A 579 25.61 19.76 78.93
N LEU A 580 24.59 18.90 78.99
CA LEU A 580 24.02 18.21 77.83
C LEU A 580 23.43 19.14 76.75
N TYR A 581 23.18 20.42 77.09
CA TYR A 581 22.62 21.43 76.20
C TYR A 581 23.69 22.42 75.69
N GLY A 582 24.94 22.26 76.12
CA GLY A 582 26.07 23.11 75.75
C GLY A 582 26.21 24.38 76.60
N CYS A 583 25.43 24.52 77.68
CA CYS A 583 25.60 25.61 78.64
C CYS A 583 26.86 25.35 79.49
N SER A 584 27.67 26.39 79.72
CA SER A 584 28.98 26.27 80.40
C SER A 584 29.01 26.96 81.76
N THR A 585 29.62 26.32 82.76
CA THR A 585 29.97 26.89 84.07
C THR A 585 31.49 26.90 84.22
N VAL A 586 32.05 27.92 84.88
CA VAL A 586 33.51 28.08 85.08
C VAL A 586 33.82 28.31 86.55
N GLU A 587 34.71 27.50 87.11
CA GLU A 587 35.27 27.66 88.46
C GLU A 587 36.79 27.94 88.39
N LYS A 588 37.36 28.59 89.41
CA LYS A 588 38.73 29.11 89.41
C LYS A 588 39.47 28.93 90.72
N ASN A 589 40.76 28.59 90.64
CA ASN A 589 41.67 28.51 91.78
C ASN A 589 43.06 29.02 91.39
N THR A 590 43.91 29.40 92.35
CA THR A 590 45.26 29.95 92.07
C THR A 590 46.38 29.10 92.65
N VAL A 591 47.45 28.95 91.86
CA VAL A 591 48.67 28.20 92.22
C VAL A 591 49.87 29.14 92.24
N GLN A 592 50.71 29.03 93.27
CA GLN A 592 51.95 29.80 93.48
C GLN A 592 53.15 28.87 93.34
N VAL A 593 54.12 29.20 92.48
CA VAL A 593 55.27 28.33 92.13
C VAL A 593 56.60 29.05 92.37
N ASN A 594 57.54 28.41 93.08
CA ASN A 594 58.75 29.02 93.65
C ASN A 594 60.08 28.35 93.23
N THR A 595 61.23 29.03 93.41
CA THR A 595 62.58 28.55 92.99
C THR A 595 63.50 28.14 94.16
N PRO A 596 64.40 27.14 94.00
CA PRO A 596 65.35 26.71 95.04
C PRO A 596 66.42 27.74 95.44
N THR A 597 67.03 27.58 96.61
CA THR A 597 68.04 28.50 97.19
C THR A 597 69.46 27.91 97.28
N GLU A 598 70.49 28.73 97.01
CA GLU A 598 71.93 28.39 97.06
C GLU A 598 72.51 28.40 98.49
N LEU A 599 73.49 27.51 98.77
CA LEU A 599 74.27 27.54 100.01
C LEU A 599 75.71 27.02 99.81
N VAL A 600 76.71 27.83 100.17
CA VAL A 600 78.14 27.45 100.15
C VAL A 600 78.82 27.88 101.45
N VAL A 601 79.49 26.93 102.13
CA VAL A 601 80.19 27.15 103.41
C VAL A 601 81.55 26.48 103.38
N ILE A 602 82.63 27.22 103.66
CA ILE A 602 84.02 26.74 103.63
C ILE A 602 84.60 26.73 105.06
N PRO A 603 85.06 25.58 105.60
CA PRO A 603 85.75 25.52 106.88
C PRO A 603 87.05 26.35 106.91
N ASN A 604 87.39 26.87 108.09
CA ASN A 604 88.62 27.64 108.37
C ASN A 604 89.67 26.86 109.19
N ALA A 605 89.31 25.72 109.75
CA ALA A 605 90.21 24.77 110.41
C ALA A 605 89.70 23.34 110.25
N PHE A 606 90.59 22.35 110.41
CA PHE A 606 90.24 20.93 110.43
C PHE A 606 91.25 20.13 111.27
N SER A 607 90.84 18.93 111.72
CA SER A 607 91.54 18.14 112.75
C SER A 607 91.50 16.64 112.41
N PRO A 608 92.43 16.14 111.57
CA PRO A 608 92.56 14.71 111.24
C PRO A 608 93.04 13.90 112.45
N ASN A 609 92.09 13.42 113.25
CA ASN A 609 92.30 12.66 114.50
C ASN A 609 91.62 11.27 114.49
N GLY A 610 90.71 11.01 113.55
CA GLY A 610 89.94 9.78 113.38
C GLY A 610 88.58 9.73 114.09
N ASP A 611 88.06 10.85 114.63
CA ASP A 611 86.77 10.87 115.34
C ASP A 611 85.53 11.05 114.44
N GLY A 612 85.74 11.34 113.15
CA GLY A 612 84.69 11.55 112.15
C GLY A 612 84.21 13.00 112.00
N LEU A 613 84.72 13.95 112.80
CA LEU A 613 84.29 15.35 112.82
C LEU A 613 85.41 16.29 112.37
N ASN A 614 85.31 16.79 111.14
CA ASN A 614 86.33 17.64 110.49
C ASN A 614 87.69 16.94 110.35
N ASP A 615 87.71 15.62 110.22
CA ASP A 615 88.90 14.83 109.86
C ASP A 615 89.52 15.27 108.53
N THR A 616 88.72 15.88 107.64
CA THR A 616 89.18 16.38 106.35
C THR A 616 88.69 17.79 106.08
N PHE A 617 89.48 18.54 105.32
CA PHE A 617 89.04 19.79 104.74
C PHE A 617 88.27 19.55 103.44
N ILE A 618 86.97 19.83 103.48
CA ILE A 618 86.09 19.96 102.32
C ILE A 618 85.01 21.02 102.62
N PRO A 619 84.64 21.90 101.68
CA PRO A 619 83.49 22.79 101.85
C PRO A 619 82.15 22.05 101.74
N LYS A 620 81.10 22.60 102.37
CA LYS A 620 79.71 22.17 102.20
C LYS A 620 79.05 23.02 101.11
N LEU A 621 78.43 22.37 100.13
CA LEU A 621 77.97 22.98 98.88
C LEU A 621 76.53 22.50 98.56
N ARG A 622 75.64 23.40 98.14
CA ARG A 622 74.25 23.12 97.70
C ARG A 622 73.88 24.04 96.54
N ALA A 623 73.16 23.50 95.54
CA ALA A 623 72.77 24.20 94.32
C ALA A 623 73.95 24.85 93.57
N ILE A 624 74.95 24.02 93.25
CA ILE A 624 76.07 24.38 92.37
C ILE A 624 76.24 23.30 91.30
N SER A 625 76.72 23.69 90.12
CA SER A 625 76.85 22.84 88.92
C SER A 625 78.25 22.26 88.71
N SER A 626 79.30 22.86 89.28
CA SER A 626 80.66 22.29 89.27
C SER A 626 81.53 22.82 90.42
N PHE A 627 82.63 22.13 90.73
CA PHE A 627 83.53 22.43 91.84
C PHE A 627 84.98 22.02 91.54
N HIS A 628 85.93 22.79 92.06
CA HIS A 628 87.35 22.47 92.09
C HIS A 628 88.01 23.10 93.33
N MET A 629 88.92 22.37 93.97
CA MET A 629 89.68 22.81 95.14
C MET A 629 91.14 22.40 95.05
N GLU A 630 92.03 23.32 95.44
CA GLU A 630 93.47 23.13 95.57
C GLU A 630 93.93 23.59 96.98
N VAL A 631 94.91 22.90 97.58
CA VAL A 631 95.49 23.27 98.88
C VAL A 631 97.02 23.31 98.79
N PHE A 632 97.65 24.31 99.40
CA PHE A 632 99.08 24.63 99.29
C PHE A 632 99.73 24.87 100.65
N ASN A 633 101.03 24.62 100.77
CA ASN A 633 101.82 25.11 101.91
C ASN A 633 102.13 26.62 101.80
N THR A 634 102.67 27.22 102.86
CA THR A 634 103.01 28.65 102.91
C THR A 634 104.12 29.08 101.95
N TRP A 635 104.83 28.13 101.33
CA TRP A 635 105.84 28.36 100.29
C TRP A 635 105.27 28.19 98.86
N GLY A 636 103.98 27.86 98.72
CA GLY A 636 103.27 27.73 97.45
C GLY A 636 103.31 26.35 96.79
N GLU A 637 103.88 25.32 97.44
CA GLU A 637 103.82 23.95 96.92
C GLU A 637 102.41 23.37 97.10
N LYS A 638 101.83 22.82 96.02
CA LYS A 638 100.50 22.19 96.08
C LYS A 638 100.56 20.83 96.77
N LEU A 639 99.77 20.71 97.84
CA LEU A 639 99.63 19.52 98.66
C LEU A 639 98.46 18.62 98.22
N TYR A 640 97.35 19.24 97.83
CA TYR A 640 96.11 18.53 97.48
C TYR A 640 95.37 19.20 96.32
N THR A 641 94.59 18.42 95.58
CA THR A 641 93.74 18.90 94.48
C THR A 641 92.55 17.97 94.27
N THR A 642 91.36 18.50 93.99
CA THR A 642 90.16 17.72 93.64
C THR A 642 89.22 18.51 92.73
N THR A 643 88.40 17.81 91.96
CA THR A 643 87.30 18.35 91.12
C THR A 643 85.97 17.62 91.35
N SER A 644 85.92 16.67 92.28
CA SER A 644 84.69 15.92 92.58
C SER A 644 83.89 16.57 93.70
N LEU A 645 82.59 16.73 93.50
CA LEU A 645 81.62 17.13 94.53
C LEU A 645 81.48 16.07 95.64
N GLU A 646 81.79 14.81 95.34
CA GLU A 646 81.78 13.67 96.27
C GLU A 646 83.13 13.46 96.97
N SER A 647 84.07 14.40 96.79
CA SER A 647 85.42 14.28 97.34
C SER A 647 85.40 14.30 98.88
N LYS A 648 86.05 13.32 99.50
CA LYS A 648 86.23 13.28 100.96
C LYS A 648 87.06 14.45 101.51
N GLY A 649 87.72 15.26 100.68
CA GLY A 649 88.57 16.37 101.13
C GLY A 649 90.03 15.99 101.38
N TRP A 650 90.79 16.95 101.90
CA TRP A 650 92.20 16.78 102.28
C TRP A 650 92.33 16.34 103.74
N ASP A 651 93.15 15.32 104.02
CA ASP A 651 93.37 14.69 105.33
C ASP A 651 94.61 15.22 106.08
N GLY A 652 95.25 16.27 105.57
CA GLY A 652 96.48 16.81 106.15
C GLY A 652 97.72 15.93 105.89
N THR A 653 97.68 15.01 104.92
CA THR A 653 98.85 14.26 104.45
C THR A 653 99.43 14.87 103.16
N TYR A 654 100.70 14.59 102.89
CA TYR A 654 101.32 14.86 101.60
C TYR A 654 102.29 13.74 101.24
N ARG A 655 102.15 13.18 100.03
CA ARG A 655 102.94 12.03 99.52
C ARG A 655 103.02 10.85 100.51
N GLY A 656 101.94 10.62 101.28
CA GLY A 656 101.84 9.55 102.29
C GLY A 656 102.46 9.86 103.66
N GLN A 657 102.96 11.09 103.89
CA GLN A 657 103.46 11.53 105.19
C GLN A 657 102.54 12.57 105.84
N LEU A 658 102.52 12.61 107.17
CA LEU A 658 101.75 13.58 107.96
C LEU A 658 102.42 14.96 107.87
N VAL A 659 101.72 15.95 107.29
CA VAL A 659 102.24 17.33 107.20
C VAL A 659 102.14 18.00 108.59
N PRO A 660 103.15 18.74 109.08
CA PRO A 660 103.09 19.40 110.38
C PRO A 660 101.85 20.29 110.58
N ALA A 661 101.36 20.38 111.81
CA ALA A 661 100.29 21.29 112.19
C ALA A 661 100.70 22.75 111.91
N GLY A 662 99.75 23.57 111.46
CA GLY A 662 100.03 24.92 110.98
C GLY A 662 99.00 25.43 109.98
N ASN A 663 99.33 26.55 109.34
CA ASN A 663 98.45 27.21 108.38
C ASN A 663 98.81 26.86 106.94
N PHE A 664 97.79 26.58 106.15
CA PHE A 664 97.85 26.24 104.73
C PHE A 664 96.96 27.20 103.94
N LEU A 665 97.17 27.32 102.64
CA LEU A 665 96.35 28.17 101.76
C LEU A 665 95.47 27.29 100.89
N TYR A 666 94.20 27.66 100.72
CA TYR A 666 93.30 27.02 99.79
C TYR A 666 92.87 27.96 98.65
N LYS A 667 92.52 27.34 97.53
CA LYS A 667 91.81 27.96 96.41
C LYS A 667 90.67 27.06 96.01
N ILE A 668 89.45 27.60 96.02
CA ILE A 668 88.21 26.93 95.66
C ILE A 668 87.56 27.73 94.53
N SER A 669 87.08 27.03 93.51
CA SER A 669 86.29 27.60 92.42
C SER A 669 85.07 26.73 92.17
N TYR A 670 83.88 27.31 92.08
CA TYR A 670 82.64 26.60 91.83
C TYR A 670 81.74 27.40 90.87
N THR A 671 80.77 26.72 90.26
CA THR A 671 79.79 27.37 89.37
C THR A 671 78.39 27.22 89.95
N THR A 672 77.59 28.29 90.01
CA THR A 672 76.20 28.23 90.49
C THR A 672 75.29 27.47 89.52
N MET A 673 74.04 27.18 89.89
CA MET A 673 73.05 26.64 88.93
C MET A 673 72.72 27.63 87.80
N GLU A 674 72.93 28.93 88.04
CA GLU A 674 72.80 30.01 87.04
C GLU A 674 74.03 30.15 86.11
N GLY A 675 75.05 29.29 86.27
CA GLY A 675 76.26 29.31 85.45
C GLY A 675 77.32 30.34 85.86
N GLN A 676 77.15 31.05 86.98
CA GLN A 676 78.14 32.04 87.45
C GLN A 676 79.33 31.34 88.12
N ILE A 677 80.56 31.63 87.66
CA ILE A 677 81.80 31.05 88.23
C ILE A 677 82.29 31.91 89.39
N VAL A 678 82.30 31.35 90.60
CA VAL A 678 82.70 32.00 91.84
C VAL A 678 84.04 31.44 92.34
N ASN A 679 85.00 32.33 92.61
CA ASN A 679 86.29 31.98 93.19
C ASN A 679 86.37 32.40 94.67
N ARG A 680 87.05 31.59 95.49
CA ARG A 680 87.34 31.81 96.91
C ARG A 680 88.75 31.34 97.24
N THR A 681 89.50 32.15 97.97
CA THR A 681 90.84 31.82 98.48
C THR A 681 90.94 32.21 99.93
N GLY A 682 91.62 31.41 100.75
CA GLY A 682 91.77 31.70 102.17
C GLY A 682 92.85 30.87 102.84
N GLY A 683 93.08 31.15 104.12
CA GLY A 683 93.87 30.28 104.98
C GLY A 683 93.00 29.18 105.60
N ILE A 684 93.60 28.03 105.87
CA ILE A 684 93.05 27.00 106.75
C ILE A 684 94.11 26.51 107.75
N THR A 685 93.72 26.36 109.01
CA THR A 685 94.56 25.76 110.06
C THR A 685 94.37 24.24 110.11
N LEU A 686 95.45 23.48 109.91
CA LEU A 686 95.54 22.06 110.24
C LEU A 686 95.93 21.93 111.72
N ILE A 687 95.03 21.35 112.52
CA ILE A 687 95.23 21.08 113.95
C ILE A 687 95.57 19.59 114.13
N ARG A 688 96.55 19.29 114.99
CA ARG A 688 96.87 17.93 115.51
C ARG A 688 97.39 18.06 116.94
#